data_AF-A0A9P4DSM8-F1
#
_entry.id   AF-A0A9P4DSM8-F1
#
_cell.length_a   1.000
_cell.length_b   1.000
_cell.length_c   1.000
_cell.angle_alpha   90.00
_cell.angle_beta   90.00
_cell.angle_gamma   90.00
#
_symmetry.space_group_name_H-M   'P 1'
#
loop_
_entity.id
_entity.type
_entity.pdbx_description
1 polymer ?
#
loop_
_entity_poly.entity_id
_entity_poly.type
_entity_poly.pdbx_seq_one_letter_code
_entity_poly.pdbx_strand_id
1 'polypeptide(L)'
;MKCVLIISSGEMAEGASELHRMGYELELYPSTRDLSSLKDTREKESAAFIGRDPCSAERSHVRSLRASFIRMLEDRRYAGNDLIIFGESDAVPMVASSRLEAALRKEMKEHPETDIFRLFHHAVWSPQGNPFESDELLFEDFKTGKTDFNTPYVWGTHAMVIPSCKREKVIQVFADYRLPTDIALEAANSNGELHIRVARHNLFYQHERTKKRPACRIAACLSSYRRLTDLQRQIWCMMDQSYENFHVFAAVKGIPEATYRKTVLPLFEHFIQEGRLTMRLFPNKNQLSNFLDAIRDLDISDYDLFAKIDDDDLYGRDYFKSINDFHQHLPREFSSYYCGFGQYLNARGGYPLCGNGFFSCFGPTMVFSRDVLEKLITCEQDPGRISEISPRLGHSGYGFTEDNLMHKLMIDTGSCNRIRYVQEMSLPMHLVIQTNNASVMRGGLVPGDFRGRNWQISHSRFNAESFMEIGHPQWYDIVRIFGGRACRFQRNDWADVLSLTDEEVTLKWDQWGTETFRRRDDGSFFLSGNGEQQNSPSSQRKKVAVLYIATGRYMAFWKDFYAAAKQYFLPGHDVRYFLFTDHNEVKTPDDVTLVIKPFYPWPMETLRRFETFLSVQKELQEYDYIYFMNGTLLPVSPIGEEIFPNDRQGIAVTLHPGYYGNTRSCYPYEKNGMSEARILPEQGEYYVAGGFNGGRTKDFLSMCRELAGAVKRDLDNGIIAVWHDESHLNKYVVGRHPLVLGPEYLFPETLVFNRYYLMGLKHRVKILVKDKSLSKYGGHAWLRKLV
;
A
#
# COMPACT_ATOMS: atom_id res chain seq x y z
N MET A 1 61.60 15.55 -2.39
CA MET A 1 60.64 16.48 -1.74
C MET A 1 59.94 15.80 -0.58
N LYS A 2 59.61 16.55 0.47
CA LYS A 2 58.87 16.04 1.64
C LYS A 2 57.36 16.07 1.39
N CYS A 3 56.67 15.03 1.81
CA CYS A 3 55.22 14.86 1.72
C CYS A 3 54.67 14.64 3.13
N VAL A 4 53.97 15.64 3.67
CA VAL A 4 53.35 15.61 5.00
C VAL A 4 51.86 15.36 4.81
N LEU A 5 51.41 14.15 5.18
CA LEU A 5 50.05 13.68 4.92
C LEU A 5 49.27 13.48 6.22
N ILE A 6 48.10 14.09 6.31
CA ILE A 6 47.18 13.90 7.44
C ILE A 6 46.67 12.46 7.45
N ILE A 7 46.74 11.80 8.60
CA ILE A 7 46.24 10.44 8.81
C ILE A 7 45.33 10.37 10.04
N SER A 8 44.20 9.68 9.91
CA SER A 8 43.31 9.42 11.06
C SER A 8 43.66 8.12 11.78
N SER A 9 43.21 8.00 13.03
CA SER A 9 43.44 6.80 13.83
C SER A 9 42.91 5.54 13.12
N GLY A 10 43.80 4.58 12.88
CA GLY A 10 43.49 3.32 12.24
C GLY A 10 43.55 3.33 10.71
N GLU A 11 43.80 4.46 10.06
CA GLU A 11 44.02 4.54 8.61
C GLU A 11 45.42 4.05 8.21
N MET A 12 45.58 3.70 6.94
CA MET A 12 46.87 3.39 6.33
C MET A 12 47.28 4.50 5.37
N ALA A 13 48.59 4.62 5.13
CA ALA A 13 49.12 5.47 4.09
C ALA A 13 49.08 4.70 2.76
N GLU A 14 48.00 4.89 1.99
CA GLU A 14 47.67 4.06 0.82
C GLU A 14 48.75 4.12 -0.26
N GLY A 15 49.42 5.28 -0.43
CA GLY A 15 50.48 5.49 -1.44
C GLY A 15 51.91 5.39 -0.92
N ALA A 16 52.15 4.85 0.28
CA ALA A 16 53.47 4.92 0.92
C ALA A 16 54.60 4.27 0.09
N SER A 17 54.31 3.13 -0.55
CA SER A 17 55.29 2.41 -1.38
C SER A 17 55.62 3.19 -2.66
N GLU A 18 54.63 3.79 -3.30
CA GLU A 18 54.74 4.62 -4.50
C GLU A 18 55.51 5.90 -4.22
N LEU A 19 55.20 6.59 -3.10
CA LEU A 19 55.92 7.77 -2.63
C LEU A 19 57.41 7.51 -2.48
N HIS A 20 57.76 6.43 -1.77
CA HIS A 20 59.16 6.05 -1.58
C HIS A 20 59.83 5.69 -2.92
N ARG A 21 59.16 4.91 -3.78
CA ARG A 21 59.67 4.51 -5.10
C ARG A 21 59.91 5.71 -6.02
N MET A 22 59.08 6.74 -5.94
CA MET A 22 59.17 7.97 -6.74
C MET A 22 60.06 9.06 -6.11
N GLY A 23 60.73 8.77 -4.99
CA GLY A 23 61.72 9.66 -4.38
C GLY A 23 61.14 10.74 -3.45
N TYR A 24 59.94 10.53 -2.92
CA TYR A 24 59.34 11.40 -1.90
C TYR A 24 59.67 10.92 -0.49
N GLU A 25 59.91 11.86 0.43
CA GLU A 25 60.05 11.59 1.86
C GLU A 25 58.68 11.73 2.52
N LEU A 26 58.06 10.62 2.93
CA LEU A 26 56.74 10.60 3.56
C LEU A 26 56.84 10.84 5.08
N GLU A 27 56.08 11.80 5.57
CA GLU A 27 55.82 12.05 7.00
C GLU A 27 54.31 12.03 7.26
N LEU A 28 53.86 11.24 8.23
CA LEU A 28 52.45 11.14 8.59
C LEU A 28 52.12 12.08 9.75
N TYR A 29 51.09 12.91 9.57
CA TYR A 29 50.63 13.89 10.54
C TYR A 29 49.30 13.45 11.17
N PRO A 30 49.21 13.26 12.49
CA PRO A 30 47.96 12.80 13.11
C PRO A 30 46.86 13.86 13.00
N SER A 31 45.66 13.46 12.57
CA SER A 31 44.49 14.33 12.59
C SER A 31 44.10 14.72 14.03
N THR A 32 43.48 15.90 14.18
CA THR A 32 43.06 16.44 15.47
C THR A 32 41.54 16.49 15.61
N ARG A 33 41.05 16.24 16.82
CA ARG A 33 39.65 16.50 17.21
C ARG A 33 39.48 17.84 17.92
N ASP A 34 40.58 18.52 18.23
CA ASP A 34 40.54 19.87 18.76
C ASP A 34 40.16 20.85 17.64
N LEU A 35 39.05 21.56 17.85
CA LEU A 35 38.47 22.50 16.89
C LEU A 35 38.69 23.97 17.29
N SER A 36 39.49 24.23 18.34
CA SER A 36 39.73 25.57 18.89
C SER A 36 40.33 26.56 17.89
N SER A 37 40.98 26.06 16.83
CA SER A 37 41.55 26.88 15.76
C SER A 37 40.52 27.38 14.74
N LEU A 38 39.28 26.87 14.75
CA LEU A 38 38.22 27.28 13.83
C LEU A 38 37.47 28.49 14.39
N LYS A 39 37.47 29.59 13.64
CA LYS A 39 36.82 30.86 14.01
C LYS A 39 35.46 31.05 13.34
N ASP A 40 35.30 30.49 12.14
CA ASP A 40 34.05 30.48 11.36
C ASP A 40 33.41 31.87 11.17
N THR A 41 34.24 32.91 11.02
CA THR A 41 33.81 34.32 10.96
C THR A 41 33.14 34.72 9.64
N ARG A 42 33.28 33.91 8.58
CA ARG A 42 32.82 34.22 7.21
C ARG A 42 31.63 33.38 6.76
N GLU A 43 30.63 33.24 7.63
CA GLU A 43 29.46 32.41 7.37
C GLU A 43 28.60 32.96 6.21
N LYS A 44 28.48 34.29 6.06
CA LYS A 44 27.70 34.91 5.00
C LYS A 44 28.31 34.72 3.62
N GLU A 45 29.62 34.90 3.53
CA GLU A 45 30.42 34.68 2.32
C GLU A 45 30.38 33.21 1.93
N SER A 46 30.52 32.32 2.92
CA SER A 46 30.38 30.89 2.74
C SER A 46 29.01 30.55 2.15
N ALA A 47 27.93 31.12 2.70
CA ALA A 47 26.57 30.88 2.24
C ALA A 47 26.32 31.40 0.82
N ALA A 48 26.86 32.58 0.51
CA ALA A 48 26.76 33.20 -0.82
C ALA A 48 27.47 32.35 -1.88
N PHE A 49 28.64 31.81 -1.55
CA PHE A 49 29.43 30.98 -2.48
C PHE A 49 28.75 29.65 -2.80
N ILE A 50 28.18 28.95 -1.83
CA ILE A 50 27.55 27.63 -2.06
C ILE A 50 26.04 27.70 -2.36
N GLY A 51 25.43 28.89 -2.26
CA GLY A 51 24.00 29.10 -2.48
C GLY A 51 23.09 28.43 -1.45
N ARG A 52 23.62 28.05 -0.28
CA ARG A 52 22.90 27.38 0.82
C ARG A 52 23.59 27.64 2.16
N ASP A 53 22.95 27.24 3.26
CA ASP A 53 23.51 27.35 4.60
C ASP A 53 24.84 26.56 4.72
N PRO A 54 25.95 27.18 5.18
CA PRO A 54 27.26 26.53 5.30
C PRO A 54 27.25 25.30 6.21
N CYS A 55 26.36 25.25 7.21
CA CYS A 55 26.18 24.08 8.07
C CYS A 55 25.83 22.81 7.26
N SER A 56 25.18 22.96 6.10
CA SER A 56 24.83 21.82 5.23
C SER A 56 26.02 21.23 4.46
N ALA A 57 27.12 21.98 4.32
CA ALA A 57 28.32 21.57 3.60
C ALA A 57 29.46 21.13 4.53
N GLU A 58 29.36 21.43 5.82
CA GLU A 58 30.41 21.20 6.80
C GLU A 58 30.06 20.05 7.76
N ARG A 59 30.92 19.02 7.80
CA ARG A 59 30.74 17.79 8.60
C ARG A 59 31.71 17.77 9.78
N SER A 60 31.44 16.95 10.81
CA SER A 60 32.35 16.76 11.96
C SER A 60 33.79 16.44 11.55
N HIS A 61 33.96 15.54 10.56
CA HIS A 61 35.25 15.21 9.99
C HIS A 61 35.85 16.35 9.15
N VAL A 62 35.04 17.19 8.50
CA VAL A 62 35.52 18.36 7.74
C VAL A 62 36.11 19.40 8.68
N ARG A 63 35.44 19.65 9.81
CA ARG A 63 35.95 20.53 10.87
C ARG A 63 37.27 20.00 11.41
N SER A 64 37.31 18.71 11.71
CA SER A 64 38.55 18.02 12.12
C SER A 64 39.65 18.14 11.07
N LEU A 65 39.34 17.99 9.79
CA LEU A 65 40.31 18.11 8.69
C LEU A 65 40.83 19.55 8.55
N ARG A 66 39.96 20.57 8.57
CA ARG A 66 40.35 22.00 8.59
C ARG A 66 41.29 22.30 9.75
N ALA A 67 40.91 21.89 10.97
CA ALA A 67 41.73 22.07 12.16
C ALA A 67 43.07 21.33 12.06
N SER A 68 43.08 20.14 11.45
CA SER A 68 44.28 19.35 11.19
C SER A 68 45.22 20.06 10.21
N PHE A 69 44.69 20.64 9.12
CA PHE A 69 45.47 21.44 8.19
C PHE A 69 46.04 22.70 8.85
N ILE A 70 45.26 23.42 9.66
CA ILE A 70 45.75 24.60 10.40
C ILE A 70 46.95 24.19 11.26
N ARG A 71 46.77 23.19 12.11
CA ARG A 71 47.83 22.72 13.02
C ARG A 71 49.07 22.20 12.27
N MET A 72 48.87 21.52 11.14
CA MET A 72 49.95 21.03 10.29
C MET A 72 50.73 22.18 9.63
N LEU A 73 50.05 23.23 9.17
CA LEU A 73 50.68 24.39 8.53
C LEU A 73 51.37 25.33 9.55
N GLU A 74 50.90 25.36 10.80
CA GLU A 74 51.51 26.10 11.91
C GLU A 74 52.75 25.40 12.52
N ASP A 75 52.99 24.13 12.18
CA ASP A 75 54.07 23.35 12.78
C ASP A 75 55.45 23.91 12.39
N ARG A 76 56.17 24.40 13.40
CA ARG A 76 57.48 25.05 13.24
C ARG A 76 58.54 24.14 12.63
N ARG A 77 58.37 22.81 12.66
CA ARG A 77 59.28 21.86 12.01
C ARG A 77 59.35 22.05 10.49
N TYR A 78 58.31 22.66 9.90
CA TYR A 78 58.21 22.88 8.47
C TYR A 78 58.56 24.32 8.05
N ALA A 79 58.85 25.20 9.01
CA ALA A 79 59.15 26.60 8.73
C ALA A 79 60.39 26.75 7.83
N GLY A 80 60.31 27.62 6.82
CA GLY A 80 61.42 27.94 5.92
C GLY A 80 61.65 26.94 4.78
N ASN A 81 60.86 25.88 4.67
CA ASN A 81 60.89 24.98 3.50
C ASN A 81 59.69 25.26 2.59
N ASP A 82 59.96 25.79 1.39
CA ASP A 82 58.92 26.17 0.42
C ASP A 82 58.35 25.00 -0.40
N LEU A 83 59.02 23.83 -0.39
CA LEU A 83 58.72 22.69 -1.25
C LEU A 83 58.29 21.47 -0.44
N ILE A 84 57.26 21.67 0.38
CA ILE A 84 56.57 20.61 1.11
C ILE A 84 55.20 20.39 0.47
N ILE A 85 54.91 19.12 0.19
CA ILE A 85 53.57 18.70 -0.22
C ILE A 85 52.76 18.43 1.05
N PHE A 86 51.65 19.12 1.20
CA PHE A 86 50.66 18.91 2.24
C PHE A 86 49.44 18.22 1.65
N GLY A 87 48.89 17.26 2.38
CA GLY A 87 47.81 16.44 1.84
C GLY A 87 47.18 15.48 2.85
N GLU A 88 46.52 14.46 2.31
CA GLU A 88 45.84 13.39 3.06
C GLU A 88 46.50 12.03 2.78
N SER A 89 46.32 11.06 3.67
CA SER A 89 47.02 9.77 3.63
C SER A 89 46.67 8.86 2.43
N ASP A 90 45.67 9.23 1.63
CA ASP A 90 45.26 8.55 0.39
C ASP A 90 45.84 9.18 -0.89
N ALA A 91 46.73 10.17 -0.76
CA ALA A 91 47.41 10.81 -1.88
C ALA A 91 48.57 9.96 -2.44
N VAL A 92 48.54 9.70 -3.75
CA VAL A 92 49.55 8.87 -4.43
C VAL A 92 50.18 9.62 -5.60
N PRO A 93 51.52 9.67 -5.72
CA PRO A 93 52.18 10.39 -6.80
C PRO A 93 52.10 9.64 -8.13
N MET A 94 52.08 10.41 -9.22
CA MET A 94 52.15 9.92 -10.60
C MET A 94 53.50 10.28 -11.26
N VAL A 95 54.24 11.23 -10.69
CA VAL A 95 55.51 11.74 -11.21
C VAL A 95 56.62 11.66 -10.16
N ALA A 96 57.85 11.46 -10.62
CA ALA A 96 59.04 11.44 -9.76
C ALA A 96 59.25 12.79 -9.05
N SER A 97 59.71 12.73 -7.79
CA SER A 97 59.89 13.92 -6.96
C SER A 97 60.86 14.94 -7.56
N SER A 98 61.90 14.50 -8.27
CA SER A 98 62.88 15.39 -8.89
C SER A 98 62.28 16.22 -10.04
N ARG A 99 61.39 15.61 -10.85
CA ARG A 99 60.66 16.31 -11.92
C ARG A 99 59.71 17.37 -11.35
N LEU A 100 58.94 16.99 -10.32
CA LEU A 100 58.01 17.92 -9.68
C LEU A 100 58.76 19.09 -9.02
N GLU A 101 59.88 18.81 -8.35
CA GLU A 101 60.69 19.85 -7.71
C GLU A 101 61.22 20.88 -8.71
N ALA A 102 61.74 20.41 -9.86
CA ALA A 102 62.23 21.29 -10.91
C ALA A 102 61.12 22.19 -11.48
N ALA A 103 59.94 21.63 -11.73
CA ALA A 103 58.79 22.37 -12.25
C ALA A 103 58.27 23.42 -11.24
N LEU A 104 58.11 23.06 -9.97
CA LEU A 104 57.68 23.99 -8.93
C LEU A 104 58.68 25.11 -8.70
N ARG A 105 60.00 24.84 -8.72
CA ARG A 105 61.02 25.89 -8.60
C ARG A 105 60.95 26.91 -9.73
N LYS A 106 60.66 26.44 -10.95
CA LYS A 106 60.43 27.31 -12.12
C LYS A 106 59.17 28.16 -11.91
N GLU A 107 58.04 27.54 -11.59
CA GLU A 107 56.76 28.23 -11.38
C GLU A 107 56.80 29.23 -10.22
N MET A 108 57.42 28.90 -9.09
CA MET A 108 57.56 29.82 -7.95
C MET A 108 58.39 31.06 -8.29
N LYS A 109 59.34 30.94 -9.22
CA LYS A 109 60.15 32.06 -9.71
C LYS A 109 59.38 32.93 -10.72
N GLU A 110 58.61 32.30 -11.60
CA GLU A 110 57.84 32.98 -12.65
C GLU A 110 56.54 33.60 -12.11
N HIS A 111 55.95 33.01 -11.06
CA HIS A 111 54.66 33.37 -10.47
C HIS A 111 54.73 33.54 -8.94
N PRO A 112 55.48 34.52 -8.41
CA PRO A 112 55.66 34.75 -6.97
C PRO A 112 54.37 35.16 -6.23
N GLU A 113 53.34 35.61 -6.97
CA GLU A 113 52.00 35.91 -6.46
C GLU A 113 51.27 34.66 -5.94
N THR A 114 51.63 33.47 -6.45
CA THR A 114 50.94 32.21 -6.15
C THR A 114 51.01 31.84 -4.68
N ASP A 115 49.85 31.60 -4.08
CA ASP A 115 49.71 31.19 -2.68
C ASP A 115 49.68 29.66 -2.54
N ILE A 116 49.10 28.95 -3.53
CA ILE A 116 48.96 27.49 -3.52
C ILE A 116 49.23 26.91 -4.91
N PHE A 117 50.08 25.89 -4.97
CA PHE A 117 50.25 25.03 -6.14
C PHE A 117 49.49 23.73 -5.92
N ARG A 118 48.38 23.56 -6.65
CA ARG A 118 47.53 22.37 -6.56
C ARG A 118 48.06 21.30 -7.51
N LEU A 119 48.41 20.12 -6.98
CA LEU A 119 49.00 19.03 -7.76
C LEU A 119 47.95 18.10 -8.40
N PHE A 120 46.69 18.51 -8.30
CA PHE A 120 45.52 17.73 -8.63
C PHE A 120 44.46 18.62 -9.28
N HIS A 121 43.94 18.19 -10.43
CA HIS A 121 43.00 18.93 -11.25
C HIS A 121 41.54 18.44 -11.09
N HIS A 122 41.31 17.12 -10.99
CA HIS A 122 39.98 16.54 -10.78
C HIS A 122 40.05 15.13 -10.17
N ALA A 123 38.98 14.68 -9.51
CA ALA A 123 38.86 13.37 -8.88
C ALA A 123 39.19 12.22 -9.84
N VAL A 124 40.25 11.46 -9.56
CA VAL A 124 40.63 10.25 -10.31
C VAL A 124 41.10 9.17 -9.31
N TRP A 125 40.54 7.96 -9.45
CA TRP A 125 40.78 6.82 -8.55
C TRP A 125 41.66 5.71 -9.15
N SER A 126 42.35 6.00 -10.26
CA SER A 126 43.28 5.08 -10.91
C SER A 126 44.38 5.82 -11.66
N PRO A 127 45.55 5.22 -11.91
CA PRO A 127 46.64 5.87 -12.65
C PRO A 127 46.37 6.01 -14.17
N GLN A 128 45.12 5.92 -14.63
CA GLN A 128 44.76 6.08 -16.04
C GLN A 128 45.08 7.51 -16.50
N GLY A 129 45.81 7.63 -17.62
CA GLY A 129 46.20 8.93 -18.18
C GLY A 129 47.46 9.53 -17.56
N ASN A 130 48.42 8.70 -17.12
CA ASN A 130 49.72 9.14 -16.59
C ASN A 130 50.34 10.22 -17.48
N PRO A 131 50.74 11.41 -16.96
CA PRO A 131 51.41 12.42 -17.77
C PRO A 131 52.63 11.77 -18.44
N PHE A 132 52.72 11.88 -19.77
CA PHE A 132 53.77 11.22 -20.54
C PHE A 132 55.14 11.63 -19.98
N GLU A 133 56.11 10.70 -19.94
CA GLU A 133 57.46 10.99 -19.44
C GLU A 133 58.13 12.16 -20.18
N SER A 134 57.69 12.44 -21.41
CA SER A 134 58.18 13.53 -22.28
C SER A 134 57.52 14.89 -22.07
N ASP A 135 56.44 15.00 -21.29
CA ASP A 135 55.71 16.26 -21.15
C ASP A 135 56.30 17.14 -20.03
N GLU A 136 56.48 18.43 -20.34
CA GLU A 136 56.79 19.45 -19.33
C GLU A 136 55.63 19.55 -18.34
N LEU A 137 55.93 19.59 -17.03
CA LEU A 137 54.91 19.76 -16.01
C LEU A 137 54.52 21.24 -15.96
N LEU A 138 53.34 21.55 -16.49
CA LEU A 138 52.83 22.91 -16.61
C LEU A 138 51.72 23.19 -15.59
N PHE A 139 51.68 24.43 -15.11
CA PHE A 139 50.61 24.93 -14.25
C PHE A 139 49.83 26.04 -14.96
N GLU A 140 48.59 26.22 -14.56
CA GLU A 140 47.71 27.28 -15.03
C GLU A 140 46.88 27.85 -13.90
N ASP A 141 46.31 29.03 -14.11
CA ASP A 141 45.46 29.68 -13.10
C ASP A 141 44.22 28.83 -12.83
N PHE A 142 43.95 28.61 -11.54
CA PHE A 142 42.81 27.84 -11.11
C PHE A 142 41.51 28.60 -11.39
N LYS A 143 40.69 28.06 -12.29
CA LYS A 143 39.39 28.62 -12.66
C LYS A 143 38.31 28.07 -11.73
N THR A 144 37.63 28.96 -11.01
CA THR A 144 36.53 28.59 -10.13
C THR A 144 35.26 28.30 -10.94
N GLY A 145 34.59 27.19 -10.64
CA GLY A 145 33.35 26.79 -11.31
C GLY A 145 32.12 27.56 -10.81
N LYS A 146 30.99 27.43 -11.50
CA LYS A 146 29.69 27.81 -10.92
C LYS A 146 29.25 26.72 -9.95
N THR A 147 29.10 27.07 -8.68
CA THR A 147 28.56 26.23 -7.61
C THR A 147 27.03 26.39 -7.53
N ASP A 148 26.33 25.29 -7.34
CA ASP A 148 24.88 25.24 -7.09
C ASP A 148 24.53 24.22 -5.99
N PHE A 149 23.25 24.14 -5.63
CA PHE A 149 22.73 23.22 -4.61
C PHE A 149 22.98 21.73 -4.93
N ASN A 150 23.25 21.38 -6.20
CA ASN A 150 23.56 20.03 -6.66
C ASN A 150 25.06 19.79 -6.85
N THR A 151 25.90 20.77 -6.51
CA THR A 151 27.35 20.63 -6.58
C THR A 151 27.78 19.69 -5.46
N PRO A 152 28.31 18.51 -5.80
CA PRO A 152 28.70 17.49 -4.86
C PRO A 152 29.85 18.09 -4.08
N TYR A 153 29.94 17.63 -2.85
CA TYR A 153 31.13 17.78 -2.08
C TYR A 153 32.26 17.02 -2.79
N VAL A 154 33.12 17.74 -3.50
CA VAL A 154 34.32 17.19 -4.13
C VAL A 154 35.46 17.27 -3.12
N TRP A 155 35.99 16.12 -2.75
CA TRP A 155 37.24 15.96 -2.03
C TRP A 155 38.42 16.31 -2.95
N GLY A 156 39.35 17.15 -2.49
CA GLY A 156 40.46 17.63 -3.33
C GLY A 156 41.68 18.23 -2.61
N THR A 157 41.75 18.22 -1.27
CA THR A 157 42.93 18.68 -0.52
C THR A 157 44.01 17.60 -0.42
N HIS A 158 44.13 16.79 -1.46
CA HIS A 158 44.88 15.54 -1.42
C HIS A 158 46.38 15.78 -1.58
N ALA A 159 46.78 16.74 -2.42
CA ALA A 159 48.18 17.11 -2.58
C ALA A 159 48.30 18.57 -3.06
N MET A 160 48.89 19.42 -2.23
CA MET A 160 49.16 20.82 -2.56
C MET A 160 50.49 21.27 -1.97
N VAL A 161 51.14 22.22 -2.63
CA VAL A 161 52.35 22.88 -2.12
C VAL A 161 52.01 24.31 -1.74
N ILE A 162 52.35 24.69 -0.51
CA ILE A 162 52.10 26.02 0.04
C ILE A 162 53.46 26.61 0.46
N PRO A 163 53.97 27.65 -0.25
CA PRO A 163 55.23 28.30 0.09
C PRO A 163 55.22 28.79 1.54
N SER A 164 56.37 28.76 2.20
CA SER A 164 56.44 29.01 3.65
C SER A 164 55.94 30.40 4.02
N CYS A 165 56.15 31.41 3.17
CA CYS A 165 55.69 32.78 3.38
C CYS A 165 54.17 32.97 3.17
N LYS A 166 53.48 31.98 2.57
CA LYS A 166 52.05 32.06 2.23
C LYS A 166 51.15 31.26 3.18
N ARG A 167 51.72 30.44 4.06
CA ARG A 167 50.96 29.52 4.95
C ARG A 167 49.98 30.23 5.87
N GLU A 168 50.38 31.36 6.45
CA GLU A 168 49.50 32.15 7.34
C GLU A 168 48.19 32.56 6.63
N LYS A 169 48.30 32.91 5.35
CA LYS A 169 47.15 33.28 4.51
C LYS A 169 46.19 32.10 4.31
N VAL A 170 46.73 30.91 4.05
CA VAL A 170 45.94 29.68 3.89
C VAL A 170 45.33 29.22 5.22
N ILE A 171 46.07 29.36 6.33
CA ILE A 171 45.57 29.08 7.69
C ILE A 171 44.34 29.94 7.99
N GLN A 172 44.38 31.24 7.67
CA GLN A 172 43.25 32.15 7.86
C GLN A 172 42.02 31.69 7.06
N VAL A 173 42.20 31.29 5.80
CA VAL A 173 41.10 30.74 5.00
C VAL A 173 40.49 29.50 5.67
N PHE A 174 41.32 28.55 6.11
CA PHE A 174 40.83 27.37 6.82
C PHE A 174 40.23 27.67 8.19
N ALA A 175 40.59 28.77 8.86
CA ALA A 175 40.02 29.15 10.15
C ALA A 175 38.69 29.89 10.02
N ASP A 176 38.56 30.77 9.01
CA ASP A 176 37.46 31.74 8.91
C ASP A 176 36.28 31.26 8.05
N TYR A 177 36.55 30.52 6.96
CA TYR A 177 35.48 30.01 6.08
C TYR A 177 34.84 28.76 6.64
N ARG A 178 33.52 28.80 6.87
CA ARG A 178 32.75 27.63 7.32
C ARG A 178 32.41 26.68 6.17
N LEU A 179 33.43 26.21 5.47
CA LEU A 179 33.31 25.37 4.27
C LEU A 179 34.32 24.21 4.30
N PRO A 180 34.04 23.10 3.61
CA PRO A 180 35.07 22.15 3.18
C PRO A 180 36.39 22.80 2.76
N THR A 181 37.51 22.18 3.11
CA THR A 181 38.85 22.70 2.82
C THR A 181 39.00 23.14 1.35
N ASP A 182 38.64 22.29 0.38
CA ASP A 182 38.70 22.66 -1.04
C ASP A 182 37.77 23.79 -1.45
N ILE A 183 36.53 23.77 -0.94
CA ILE A 183 35.52 24.79 -1.27
C ILE A 183 35.90 26.12 -0.62
N ALA A 184 36.54 26.10 0.56
CA ALA A 184 37.09 27.29 1.21
C ALA A 184 38.22 27.89 0.37
N LEU A 185 39.13 27.06 -0.16
CA LEU A 185 40.18 27.50 -1.07
C LEU A 185 39.61 28.07 -2.38
N GLU A 186 38.60 27.41 -2.97
CA GLU A 186 37.94 27.89 -4.18
C GLU A 186 37.19 29.19 -3.95
N ALA A 187 36.45 29.31 -2.84
CA ALA A 187 35.74 30.53 -2.46
C ALA A 187 36.71 31.70 -2.25
N ALA A 188 37.82 31.46 -1.55
CA ALA A 188 38.86 32.45 -1.34
C ALA A 188 39.53 32.85 -2.68
N ASN A 189 39.80 31.91 -3.59
CA ASN A 189 40.32 32.21 -4.92
C ASN A 189 39.31 33.01 -5.76
N SER A 190 38.03 32.65 -5.73
CA SER A 190 36.95 33.38 -6.43
C SER A 190 36.80 34.82 -5.91
N ASN A 191 37.07 35.06 -4.63
CA ASN A 191 37.04 36.39 -4.03
C ASN A 191 38.32 37.20 -4.25
N GLY A 192 39.33 36.62 -4.94
CA GLY A 192 40.64 37.24 -5.12
C GLY A 192 41.50 37.26 -3.85
N GLU A 193 41.12 36.49 -2.84
CA GLU A 193 41.84 36.39 -1.57
C GLU A 193 43.01 35.43 -1.67
N LEU A 194 42.93 34.40 -2.50
CA LEU A 194 44.04 33.49 -2.81
C LEU A 194 44.35 33.49 -4.30
N HIS A 195 45.62 33.30 -4.65
CA HIS A 195 46.05 32.97 -6.01
C HIS A 195 46.45 31.50 -6.06
N ILE A 196 45.62 30.68 -6.72
CA ILE A 196 45.87 29.24 -6.86
C ILE A 196 46.27 28.95 -8.30
N ARG A 197 47.39 28.22 -8.46
CA ARG A 197 47.77 27.61 -9.74
C ARG A 197 47.62 26.10 -9.64
N VAL A 198 47.03 25.49 -10.66
CA VAL A 198 46.74 24.05 -10.73
C VAL A 198 47.57 23.41 -11.84
N ALA A 199 48.07 22.20 -11.58
CA ALA A 199 48.74 21.42 -12.61
C ALA A 199 47.77 21.05 -13.75
N ARG A 200 48.21 21.15 -15.01
CA ARG A 200 47.39 20.81 -16.19
C ARG A 200 46.97 19.33 -16.25
N HIS A 201 47.74 18.47 -15.62
CA HIS A 201 47.45 17.05 -15.47
C HIS A 201 47.50 16.68 -13.99
N ASN A 202 46.76 15.65 -13.59
CA ASN A 202 46.87 15.09 -12.25
C ASN A 202 48.30 14.57 -12.03
N LEU A 203 49.03 15.19 -11.11
CA LEU A 203 50.37 14.75 -10.71
C LEU A 203 50.32 13.82 -9.49
N PHE A 204 49.17 13.83 -8.81
CA PHE A 204 48.77 12.92 -7.76
C PHE A 204 47.37 12.38 -8.08
N TYR A 205 47.01 11.22 -7.53
CA TYR A 205 45.64 10.69 -7.55
C TYR A 205 45.22 10.22 -6.16
N GLN A 206 43.92 10.01 -5.96
CA GLN A 206 43.38 9.48 -4.70
C GLN A 206 43.26 7.95 -4.81
N HIS A 207 43.97 7.23 -3.95
CA HIS A 207 43.82 5.77 -3.87
C HIS A 207 42.62 5.40 -3.00
N GLU A 208 41.90 4.34 -3.36
CA GLU A 208 40.80 3.85 -2.53
C GLU A 208 41.34 3.37 -1.17
N ARG A 209 40.71 3.79 -0.07
CA ARG A 209 41.17 3.42 1.28
C ARG A 209 41.01 1.91 1.52
N THR A 210 42.07 1.26 1.99
CA THR A 210 42.13 -0.19 2.25
C THR A 210 41.19 -0.61 3.38
N LYS A 211 41.01 0.23 4.41
CA LYS A 211 39.96 0.03 5.42
C LYS A 211 38.65 0.67 4.97
N LYS A 212 37.82 -0.11 4.28
CA LYS A 212 36.41 0.23 4.07
C LYS A 212 35.65 0.12 5.40
N ARG A 213 34.65 0.97 5.60
CA ARG A 213 33.77 0.82 6.76
C ARG A 213 32.98 -0.49 6.59
N PRO A 214 32.49 -1.08 7.70
CA PRO A 214 31.55 -2.19 7.60
C PRO A 214 30.36 -1.82 6.71
N ALA A 215 29.84 -2.80 5.98
CA ALA A 215 28.67 -2.64 5.14
C ALA A 215 27.46 -2.26 6.01
N CYS A 216 26.67 -1.28 5.57
CA CYS A 216 25.54 -0.77 6.36
C CYS A 216 24.44 -1.82 6.49
N ARG A 217 23.88 -2.02 7.69
CA ARG A 217 22.67 -2.82 7.86
C ARG A 217 21.45 -1.97 7.53
N ILE A 218 20.66 -2.36 6.52
CA ILE A 218 19.55 -1.54 5.98
C ILE A 218 18.19 -2.09 6.44
N ALA A 219 17.34 -1.22 6.99
CA ALA A 219 15.93 -1.50 7.22
C ALA A 219 15.11 -1.02 6.01
N ALA A 220 14.52 -1.95 5.26
CA ALA A 220 13.64 -1.65 4.14
C ALA A 220 12.20 -1.47 4.67
N CYS A 221 11.75 -0.22 4.79
CA CYS A 221 10.44 0.13 5.32
C CYS A 221 9.40 0.17 4.19
N LEU A 222 8.61 -0.89 4.10
CA LEU A 222 7.53 -1.06 3.13
C LEU A 222 6.18 -0.86 3.82
N SER A 223 5.27 -0.12 3.19
CA SER A 223 3.87 -0.06 3.63
C SER A 223 2.95 -0.21 2.44
N SER A 224 1.89 -0.98 2.59
CA SER A 224 0.87 -1.14 1.56
C SER A 224 -0.53 -1.05 2.13
N TYR A 225 -1.38 -0.27 1.46
CA TYR A 225 -2.74 0.02 1.91
C TYR A 225 -3.76 -0.35 0.84
N ARG A 226 -4.59 -1.37 1.11
CA ARG A 226 -5.60 -1.95 0.19
C ARG A 226 -5.05 -2.57 -1.11
N ARG A 227 -3.75 -2.85 -1.18
CA ARG A 227 -3.06 -3.26 -2.41
C ARG A 227 -2.23 -4.53 -2.24
N LEU A 228 -2.90 -5.62 -1.86
CA LEU A 228 -2.24 -6.90 -1.57
C LEU A 228 -1.32 -7.40 -2.71
N THR A 229 -1.73 -7.23 -3.97
CA THR A 229 -0.92 -7.65 -5.13
C THR A 229 0.37 -6.85 -5.24
N ASP A 230 0.33 -5.56 -4.94
CA ASP A 230 1.50 -4.67 -4.95
C ASP A 230 2.42 -4.99 -3.78
N LEU A 231 1.87 -5.19 -2.58
CA LEU A 231 2.62 -5.67 -1.41
C LEU A 231 3.39 -6.96 -1.74
N GLN A 232 2.71 -7.95 -2.31
CA GLN A 232 3.30 -9.24 -2.65
C GLN A 232 4.43 -9.11 -3.66
N ARG A 233 4.20 -8.36 -4.74
CA ARG A 233 5.23 -8.06 -5.74
C ARG A 233 6.44 -7.38 -5.08
N GLN A 234 6.18 -6.40 -4.22
CA GLN A 234 7.24 -5.60 -3.62
C GLN A 234 8.07 -6.39 -2.61
N ILE A 235 7.45 -7.26 -1.81
CA ILE A 235 8.19 -8.18 -0.92
C ILE A 235 9.12 -9.07 -1.76
N TRP A 236 8.64 -9.68 -2.84
CA TRP A 236 9.50 -10.50 -3.71
C TRP A 236 10.62 -9.70 -4.38
N CYS A 237 10.33 -8.47 -4.81
CA CYS A 237 11.34 -7.56 -5.36
C CYS A 237 12.43 -7.24 -4.33
N MET A 238 12.08 -7.09 -3.05
CA MET A 238 13.05 -6.92 -1.97
C MET A 238 13.82 -8.21 -1.70
N MET A 239 13.18 -9.37 -1.73
CA MET A 239 13.86 -10.65 -1.47
C MET A 239 14.85 -11.07 -2.57
N ASP A 240 14.73 -10.50 -3.77
CA ASP A 240 15.64 -10.72 -4.91
C ASP A 240 16.88 -9.80 -4.92
N GLN A 241 16.99 -8.85 -3.97
CA GLN A 241 18.12 -7.93 -3.90
C GLN A 241 19.47 -8.67 -3.78
N SER A 242 20.49 -8.18 -4.48
CA SER A 242 21.85 -8.77 -4.46
C SER A 242 22.64 -8.43 -3.20
N TYR A 243 22.22 -7.42 -2.46
CA TYR A 243 22.81 -7.01 -1.20
C TYR A 243 22.15 -7.74 -0.05
N GLU A 244 22.89 -8.44 0.79
CA GLU A 244 22.32 -9.36 1.79
C GLU A 244 22.10 -8.71 3.18
N ASN A 245 22.81 -7.62 3.51
CA ASN A 245 22.78 -7.03 4.86
C ASN A 245 21.58 -6.07 5.04
N PHE A 246 20.36 -6.58 4.88
CA PHE A 246 19.14 -5.82 5.07
C PHE A 246 18.00 -6.68 5.64
N HIS A 247 16.96 -6.03 6.15
CA HIS A 247 15.73 -6.66 6.63
C HIS A 247 14.52 -5.90 6.10
N VAL A 248 13.46 -6.63 5.72
CA VAL A 248 12.22 -6.00 5.26
C VAL A 248 11.24 -5.87 6.41
N PHE A 249 10.81 -4.63 6.67
CA PHE A 249 9.73 -4.32 7.61
C PHE A 249 8.51 -3.88 6.81
N ALA A 250 7.42 -4.66 6.90
CA ALA A 250 6.21 -4.43 6.13
C ALA A 250 5.02 -4.07 7.04
N ALA A 251 4.50 -2.86 6.88
CA ALA A 251 3.20 -2.45 7.43
C ALA A 251 2.08 -2.76 6.43
N VAL A 252 1.22 -3.71 6.78
CA VAL A 252 0.06 -4.08 5.99
C VAL A 252 -1.15 -3.31 6.50
N LYS A 253 -1.90 -2.67 5.61
CA LYS A 253 -3.03 -1.82 5.97
C LYS A 253 -4.20 -2.02 5.01
N GLY A 254 -5.40 -1.66 5.47
CA GLY A 254 -6.58 -1.64 4.60
C GLY A 254 -7.16 -3.02 4.27
N ILE A 255 -6.84 -4.03 5.08
CA ILE A 255 -7.42 -5.38 5.01
C ILE A 255 -7.85 -5.82 6.42
N PRO A 256 -8.90 -6.66 6.55
CA PRO A 256 -9.30 -7.20 7.85
C PRO A 256 -8.24 -8.13 8.44
N GLU A 257 -8.18 -8.21 9.78
CA GLU A 257 -7.23 -9.07 10.49
C GLU A 257 -7.37 -10.55 10.13
N ALA A 258 -8.60 -11.05 10.00
CA ALA A 258 -8.85 -12.43 9.59
C ALA A 258 -8.31 -12.74 8.19
N THR A 259 -8.54 -11.89 7.19
CA THR A 259 -7.91 -12.00 5.86
C THR A 259 -6.38 -11.95 5.96
N TYR A 260 -5.82 -11.02 6.75
CA TYR A 260 -4.38 -10.91 6.95
C TYR A 260 -3.78 -12.21 7.50
N ARG A 261 -4.37 -12.79 8.55
CA ARG A 261 -3.89 -14.01 9.20
C ARG A 261 -4.07 -15.26 8.35
N LYS A 262 -5.25 -15.43 7.72
CA LYS A 262 -5.59 -16.65 6.98
C LYS A 262 -4.98 -16.70 5.58
N THR A 263 -4.74 -15.54 4.97
CA THR A 263 -4.39 -15.45 3.55
C THR A 263 -3.05 -14.77 3.32
N VAL A 264 -2.74 -13.67 4.02
CA VAL A 264 -1.54 -12.87 3.70
C VAL A 264 -0.29 -13.40 4.38
N LEU A 265 -0.32 -13.63 5.70
CA LEU A 265 0.81 -14.16 6.45
C LEU A 265 1.37 -15.48 5.87
N PRO A 266 0.52 -16.49 5.53
CA PRO A 266 1.02 -17.77 5.02
C PRO A 266 1.79 -17.68 3.70
N LEU A 267 1.57 -16.62 2.89
CA LEU A 267 2.31 -16.43 1.63
C LEU A 267 3.80 -16.14 1.85
N PHE A 268 4.16 -15.60 3.01
CA PHE A 268 5.51 -15.13 3.31
C PHE A 268 6.12 -15.78 4.57
N GLU A 269 5.46 -16.81 5.11
CA GLU A 269 5.86 -17.54 6.32
C GLU A 269 7.34 -17.93 6.30
N HIS A 270 7.84 -18.44 5.17
CA HIS A 270 9.24 -18.86 5.02
C HIS A 270 10.23 -17.70 5.23
N PHE A 271 10.00 -16.53 4.63
CA PHE A 271 10.88 -15.36 4.83
C PHE A 271 10.82 -14.83 6.26
N ILE A 272 9.66 -14.96 6.93
CA ILE A 272 9.49 -14.58 8.33
C ILE A 272 10.30 -15.53 9.23
N GLN A 273 10.21 -16.84 8.98
CA GLN A 273 10.95 -17.87 9.73
C GLN A 273 12.46 -17.76 9.51
N GLU A 274 12.91 -17.39 8.31
CA GLU A 274 14.31 -17.08 8.01
C GLU A 274 14.81 -15.79 8.69
N GLY A 275 13.92 -15.00 9.30
CA GLY A 275 14.29 -13.73 9.94
C GLY A 275 14.66 -12.64 8.94
N ARG A 276 14.14 -12.68 7.70
CA ARG A 276 14.38 -11.68 6.64
C ARG A 276 13.23 -10.68 6.47
N LEU A 277 12.07 -11.01 7.03
CA LEU A 277 10.83 -10.25 6.88
C LEU A 277 10.09 -10.14 8.22
N THR A 278 9.66 -8.93 8.57
CA THR A 278 8.70 -8.68 9.64
C THR A 278 7.45 -8.06 9.04
N MET A 279 6.30 -8.72 9.17
CA MET A 279 5.01 -8.20 8.72
C MET A 279 4.09 -7.93 9.89
N ARG A 280 3.44 -6.76 9.90
CA ARG A 280 2.46 -6.39 10.93
C ARG A 280 1.28 -5.63 10.32
N LEU A 281 0.10 -5.83 10.92
CA LEU A 281 -1.14 -5.21 10.48
C LEU A 281 -1.40 -3.91 11.26
N PHE A 282 -1.76 -2.84 10.56
CA PHE A 282 -2.05 -1.55 11.17
C PHE A 282 -3.33 -0.92 10.61
N PRO A 283 -4.04 -0.11 11.41
CA PRO A 283 -5.06 0.78 10.87
C PRO A 283 -4.42 1.86 9.98
N ASN A 284 -5.19 2.42 9.05
CA ASN A 284 -4.71 3.47 8.15
C ASN A 284 -4.98 4.87 8.71
N LYS A 285 -4.03 5.80 8.58
CA LYS A 285 -4.17 7.19 9.02
C LYS A 285 -3.69 8.17 7.95
N ASN A 286 -2.38 8.28 7.79
CA ASN A 286 -1.76 9.26 6.91
C ASN A 286 -0.46 8.70 6.33
N GLN A 287 0.15 9.41 5.39
CA GLN A 287 1.33 8.91 4.70
C GLN A 287 2.58 8.83 5.60
N LEU A 288 2.78 9.76 6.52
CA LEU A 288 3.89 9.69 7.48
C LEU A 288 3.83 8.42 8.32
N SER A 289 2.64 8.10 8.85
CA SER A 289 2.40 6.89 9.63
C SER A 289 2.56 5.61 8.80
N ASN A 290 2.37 5.66 7.47
CA ASN A 290 2.61 4.49 6.62
C ASN A 290 4.09 4.09 6.66
N PHE A 291 4.99 5.05 6.54
CA PHE A 291 6.42 4.78 6.68
C PHE A 291 6.77 4.32 8.09
N LEU A 292 6.34 5.04 9.14
CA LEU A 292 6.74 4.75 10.52
C LEU A 292 6.15 3.45 11.07
N ASP A 293 4.95 3.03 10.64
CA ASP A 293 4.32 1.79 11.11
C ASP A 293 5.12 0.54 10.72
N ALA A 294 5.95 0.60 9.67
CA ALA A 294 6.82 -0.53 9.31
C ALA A 294 7.71 -0.95 10.49
N ILE A 295 8.26 0.03 11.19
CA ILE A 295 9.28 -0.13 12.24
C ILE A 295 8.80 0.22 13.65
N ARG A 296 7.58 0.76 13.80
CA ARG A 296 7.02 1.21 15.08
C ARG A 296 7.14 0.13 16.17
N ASP A 297 7.52 0.49 17.38
CA ASP A 297 7.62 -0.43 18.53
C ASP A 297 8.56 -1.64 18.33
N LEU A 298 9.50 -1.55 17.38
CA LEU A 298 10.55 -2.56 17.18
C LEU A 298 11.91 -2.03 17.65
N ASP A 299 12.77 -2.94 18.11
CA ASP A 299 14.18 -2.62 18.32
C ASP A 299 14.88 -2.48 16.96
N ILE A 300 15.28 -1.26 16.68
CA ILE A 300 15.98 -0.87 15.45
C ILE A 300 17.42 -0.44 15.71
N SER A 301 17.96 -0.71 16.90
CA SER A 301 19.32 -0.29 17.32
C SER A 301 20.45 -0.88 16.47
N ASP A 302 20.20 -2.00 15.79
CA ASP A 302 21.19 -2.66 14.94
C ASP A 302 21.26 -2.12 13.49
N TYR A 303 20.35 -1.25 13.06
CA TYR A 303 20.27 -0.79 11.67
C TYR A 303 20.97 0.56 11.45
N ASP A 304 21.78 0.69 10.42
CA ASP A 304 22.47 1.95 10.11
C ASP A 304 21.59 2.89 9.29
N LEU A 305 20.80 2.33 8.37
CA LEU A 305 20.04 3.06 7.37
C LEU A 305 18.60 2.56 7.27
N PHE A 306 17.67 3.46 6.94
CA PHE A 306 16.25 3.16 6.81
C PHE A 306 15.75 3.63 5.45
N ALA A 307 15.47 2.70 4.55
CA ALA A 307 15.02 3.01 3.19
C ALA A 307 13.49 3.04 3.11
N LYS A 308 12.92 4.12 2.59
CA LYS A 308 11.49 4.18 2.24
C LYS A 308 11.26 3.40 0.96
N ILE A 309 10.39 2.38 1.02
CA ILE A 309 10.04 1.55 -0.13
C ILE A 309 8.56 1.75 -0.44
N ASP A 310 8.29 2.35 -1.59
CA ASP A 310 6.94 2.51 -2.11
C ASP A 310 6.43 1.20 -2.74
N ASP A 311 5.15 0.90 -2.50
CA ASP A 311 4.54 -0.35 -2.96
C ASP A 311 4.20 -0.34 -4.46
N ASP A 312 4.22 0.82 -5.11
CA ASP A 312 3.85 1.03 -6.50
C ASP A 312 5.01 1.25 -7.48
N ASP A 313 6.24 1.16 -7.02
CA ASP A 313 7.42 1.30 -7.88
C ASP A 313 8.15 -0.05 -8.10
N LEU A 314 9.07 -0.07 -9.07
CA LEU A 314 9.91 -1.23 -9.36
C LEU A 314 11.36 -0.94 -9.01
N TYR A 315 11.94 -1.77 -8.15
CA TYR A 315 13.32 -1.62 -7.68
C TYR A 315 14.21 -2.66 -8.35
N GLY A 316 15.34 -2.20 -8.88
CA GLY A 316 16.34 -3.06 -9.51
C GLY A 316 17.09 -3.89 -8.47
N ARG A 317 17.65 -5.02 -8.92
CA ARG A 317 18.33 -6.03 -8.09
C ARG A 317 19.47 -5.46 -7.21
N ASP A 318 20.21 -4.49 -7.72
CA ASP A 318 21.36 -3.89 -7.02
C ASP A 318 21.02 -2.57 -6.31
N TYR A 319 19.73 -2.29 -6.05
CA TYR A 319 19.30 -1.04 -5.42
C TYR A 319 20.00 -0.81 -4.07
N PHE A 320 19.91 -1.76 -3.13
CA PHE A 320 20.58 -1.62 -1.83
C PHE A 320 22.10 -1.69 -1.91
N LYS A 321 22.66 -2.44 -2.85
CA LYS A 321 24.11 -2.45 -3.10
C LYS A 321 24.59 -1.05 -3.48
N SER A 322 23.91 -0.40 -4.43
CA SER A 322 24.23 0.97 -4.86
C SER A 322 24.05 2.02 -3.77
N ILE A 323 23.15 1.78 -2.81
CA ILE A 323 22.98 2.64 -1.62
C ILE A 323 24.15 2.44 -0.68
N ASN A 324 24.46 1.19 -0.31
CA ASN A 324 25.58 0.89 0.57
C ASN A 324 26.88 1.47 0.01
N ASP A 325 27.20 1.21 -1.25
CA ASP A 325 28.43 1.68 -1.90
C ASP A 325 28.54 3.21 -1.83
N PHE A 326 27.44 3.93 -2.07
CA PHE A 326 27.40 5.39 -1.92
C PHE A 326 27.64 5.84 -0.46
N HIS A 327 27.00 5.18 0.50
CA HIS A 327 27.12 5.50 1.93
C HIS A 327 28.50 5.17 2.52
N GLN A 328 29.30 4.31 1.88
CA GLN A 328 30.70 4.12 2.24
C GLN A 328 31.52 5.41 2.10
N HIS A 329 31.07 6.35 1.28
CA HIS A 329 31.70 7.67 1.07
C HIS A 329 31.05 8.80 1.90
N LEU A 330 30.05 8.49 2.73
CA LEU A 330 29.32 9.48 3.54
C LEU A 330 29.61 9.33 5.06
N PRO A 331 29.41 10.38 5.87
CA PRO A 331 29.29 10.25 7.32
C PRO A 331 28.17 9.29 7.71
N ARG A 332 28.29 8.65 8.89
CA ARG A 332 27.26 7.71 9.38
C ARG A 332 25.93 8.41 9.65
N GLU A 333 25.99 9.68 10.05
CA GLU A 333 24.86 10.53 10.36
C GLU A 333 24.11 11.02 9.09
N PHE A 334 24.64 10.79 7.89
CA PHE A 334 24.04 11.32 6.67
C PHE A 334 22.94 10.44 6.11
N SER A 335 21.89 11.10 5.63
CA SER A 335 20.85 10.50 4.80
C SER A 335 21.19 10.64 3.32
N SER A 336 20.52 9.89 2.44
CA SER A 336 20.66 10.05 1.00
C SER A 336 19.31 10.00 0.30
N TYR A 337 19.22 10.62 -0.86
CA TYR A 337 18.09 10.49 -1.77
C TYR A 337 18.59 10.55 -3.21
N TYR A 338 17.75 10.19 -4.17
CA TYR A 338 17.97 10.52 -5.57
C TYR A 338 16.94 11.58 -5.95
N CYS A 339 17.35 12.57 -6.76
CA CYS A 339 16.43 13.53 -7.36
C CYS A 339 17.00 13.89 -8.73
N GLY A 340 16.45 13.25 -9.75
CA GLY A 340 16.90 13.34 -11.14
C GLY A 340 15.94 12.65 -12.10
N PHE A 341 16.29 12.64 -13.39
CA PHE A 341 15.48 11.97 -14.42
C PHE A 341 15.31 10.48 -14.09
N GLY A 342 14.06 10.02 -14.23
CA GLY A 342 13.62 8.67 -13.94
C GLY A 342 13.15 7.91 -15.16
N GLN A 343 13.21 6.58 -15.10
CA GLN A 343 12.49 5.67 -15.97
C GLN A 343 11.09 5.53 -15.42
N TYR A 344 10.13 5.40 -16.32
CA TYR A 344 8.76 5.12 -15.93
C TYR A 344 8.18 3.98 -16.76
N LEU A 345 7.23 3.27 -16.16
CA LEU A 345 6.44 2.24 -16.77
C LEU A 345 4.96 2.66 -16.80
N ASN A 346 4.40 2.71 -18.00
CA ASN A 346 2.98 2.98 -18.25
C ASN A 346 2.34 1.77 -18.93
N ALA A 347 1.01 1.72 -18.98
CA ALA A 347 0.25 0.79 -19.81
C ALA A 347 -0.68 1.55 -20.78
N ARG A 348 -0.55 1.32 -22.10
CA ARG A 348 -1.46 1.87 -23.11
C ARG A 348 -2.20 0.74 -23.81
N GLY A 349 -3.52 0.70 -23.67
CA GLY A 349 -4.34 -0.39 -24.20
C GLY A 349 -3.98 -1.77 -23.62
N GLY A 350 -3.43 -1.81 -22.41
CA GLY A 350 -2.93 -3.03 -21.75
C GLY A 350 -1.47 -3.40 -22.07
N TYR A 351 -0.80 -2.72 -23.01
CA TYR A 351 0.59 -2.99 -23.34
C TYR A 351 1.56 -2.18 -22.44
N PRO A 352 2.59 -2.81 -21.87
CA PRO A 352 3.61 -2.10 -21.11
C PRO A 352 4.43 -1.19 -22.02
N LEU A 353 4.64 0.05 -21.59
CA LEU A 353 5.44 1.06 -22.28
C LEU A 353 6.44 1.65 -21.28
N CYS A 354 7.72 1.42 -21.54
CA CYS A 354 8.82 2.02 -20.79
C CYS A 354 9.29 3.31 -21.49
N GLY A 355 9.64 4.34 -20.71
CA GLY A 355 10.20 5.58 -21.25
C GLY A 355 11.10 6.31 -20.24
N ASN A 356 11.83 7.29 -20.74
CA ASN A 356 12.58 8.23 -19.90
C ASN A 356 11.72 9.48 -19.70
N GLY A 357 11.41 9.82 -18.45
CA GLY A 357 10.48 10.89 -18.11
C GLY A 357 11.14 12.03 -17.35
N PHE A 358 10.52 13.22 -17.43
CA PHE A 358 10.86 14.42 -16.64
C PHE A 358 10.49 14.31 -15.14
N PHE A 359 10.01 13.16 -14.68
CA PHE A 359 9.61 12.97 -13.29
C PHE A 359 10.84 12.82 -12.40
N SER A 360 10.95 13.65 -11.37
CA SER A 360 11.96 13.47 -10.33
C SER A 360 11.57 12.27 -9.46
N CYS A 361 12.27 11.15 -9.62
CA CYS A 361 12.25 10.07 -8.65
C CYS A 361 12.81 10.63 -7.35
N PHE A 362 12.00 10.78 -6.31
CA PHE A 362 12.39 11.50 -5.09
C PHE A 362 11.97 10.77 -3.81
N GLY A 363 10.69 10.84 -3.43
CA GLY A 363 10.11 10.16 -2.27
C GLY A 363 10.54 8.69 -2.10
N PRO A 364 10.38 7.80 -3.10
CA PRO A 364 10.76 6.38 -3.00
C PRO A 364 12.26 6.10 -2.88
N THR A 365 13.10 7.13 -3.02
CA THR A 365 14.56 6.99 -2.99
C THR A 365 15.20 7.48 -1.70
N MET A 366 14.39 7.99 -0.77
CA MET A 366 14.86 8.50 0.51
C MET A 366 15.36 7.35 1.39
N VAL A 367 16.58 7.50 1.87
CA VAL A 367 17.25 6.62 2.81
C VAL A 367 17.71 7.47 3.98
N PHE A 368 17.21 7.16 5.17
CA PHE A 368 17.40 7.96 6.37
C PHE A 368 18.52 7.40 7.24
N SER A 369 19.30 8.30 7.85
CA SER A 369 20.13 7.95 9.00
C SER A 369 19.27 7.79 10.25
N ARG A 370 19.84 7.13 11.27
CA ARG A 370 19.18 6.94 12.57
C ARG A 370 18.68 8.25 13.20
N ASP A 371 19.51 9.30 13.18
CA ASP A 371 19.15 10.59 13.77
C ASP A 371 17.92 11.23 13.09
N VAL A 372 17.84 11.18 11.76
CA VAL A 372 16.66 11.66 11.02
C VAL A 372 15.43 10.83 11.37
N LEU A 373 15.58 9.52 11.51
CA LEU A 373 14.48 8.64 11.89
C LEU A 373 13.93 8.94 13.28
N GLU A 374 14.81 9.13 14.27
CA GLU A 374 14.42 9.47 15.64
C GLU A 374 13.70 10.82 15.71
N LYS A 375 14.14 11.79 14.90
CA LYS A 375 13.43 13.07 14.71
C LYS A 375 12.06 12.86 14.06
N LEU A 376 11.93 12.01 13.04
CA LEU A 376 10.64 11.69 12.42
C LEU A 376 9.66 11.05 13.41
N ILE A 377 10.14 10.12 14.25
CA ILE A 377 9.36 9.51 15.33
C ILE A 377 8.90 10.58 16.32
N THR A 378 9.80 11.49 16.72
CA THR A 378 9.47 12.61 17.61
C THR A 378 8.43 13.55 17.00
N CYS A 379 8.59 13.91 15.72
CA CYS A 379 7.63 14.74 14.98
C CYS A 379 6.25 14.09 14.87
N GLU A 380 6.20 12.76 14.72
CA GLU A 380 4.93 12.05 14.73
C GLU A 380 4.29 12.07 16.12
N GLN A 381 5.05 11.72 17.17
CA GLN A 381 4.61 11.62 18.56
C GLN A 381 4.21 12.97 19.18
N ASP A 382 4.92 14.04 18.81
CA ASP A 382 4.66 15.39 19.28
C ASP A 382 4.74 16.39 18.11
N PRO A 383 3.65 16.54 17.34
CA PRO A 383 3.61 17.46 16.20
C PRO A 383 3.84 18.92 16.58
N GLY A 384 3.65 19.29 17.85
CA GLY A 384 3.91 20.63 18.35
C GLY A 384 5.39 21.01 18.31
N ARG A 385 6.28 20.01 18.36
CA ARG A 385 7.74 20.19 18.36
C ARG A 385 8.35 20.28 16.96
N ILE A 386 7.57 20.12 15.90
CA ILE A 386 8.08 20.16 14.51
C ILE A 386 8.81 21.47 14.22
N SER A 387 8.26 22.60 14.67
CA SER A 387 8.88 23.92 14.50
C SER A 387 10.16 24.10 15.32
N GLU A 388 10.27 23.43 16.47
CA GLU A 388 11.48 23.41 17.29
C GLU A 388 12.57 22.56 16.64
N ILE A 389 12.21 21.39 16.12
CA ILE A 389 13.12 20.42 15.51
C ILE A 389 13.68 20.95 14.18
N SER A 390 12.85 21.65 13.40
CA SER A 390 13.28 22.25 12.14
C SER A 390 12.55 23.59 11.92
N PRO A 391 13.21 24.73 12.25
CA PRO A 391 12.65 26.07 12.05
C PRO A 391 12.29 26.41 10.60
N ARG A 392 12.81 25.66 9.62
CA ARG A 392 12.55 25.82 8.18
C ARG A 392 11.17 25.27 7.76
N LEU A 393 10.48 24.56 8.65
CA LEU A 393 9.17 23.98 8.41
C LEU A 393 8.07 24.97 8.82
N GLY A 394 7.57 25.74 7.84
CA GLY A 394 6.56 26.78 8.06
C GLY A 394 5.16 26.49 7.49
N HIS A 395 4.92 25.31 6.92
CA HIS A 395 3.61 24.93 6.38
C HIS A 395 2.92 23.88 7.25
N SER A 396 1.65 23.64 7.00
CA SER A 396 0.87 22.60 7.68
C SER A 396 0.46 21.52 6.67
N GLY A 397 -0.03 20.37 7.12
CA GLY A 397 -0.46 19.31 6.21
C GLY A 397 0.49 18.11 6.09
N TYR A 398 1.40 17.95 7.04
CA TYR A 398 2.44 16.91 7.00
C TYR A 398 1.92 15.46 7.00
N GLY A 399 0.60 15.24 7.18
CA GLY A 399 0.00 13.92 6.98
C GLY A 399 -0.01 13.47 5.52
N PHE A 400 0.04 14.39 4.55
CA PHE A 400 0.05 14.10 3.11
C PHE A 400 1.14 14.84 2.33
N THR A 401 2.02 15.58 3.03
CA THR A 401 3.22 16.21 2.49
C THR A 401 4.48 15.72 3.22
N GLU A 402 4.45 14.47 3.68
CA GLU A 402 5.47 13.81 4.47
C GLU A 402 6.83 13.77 3.76
N ASP A 403 6.89 13.63 2.43
CA ASP A 403 8.15 13.69 1.67
C ASP A 403 8.86 15.05 1.92
N ASN A 404 8.10 16.14 2.04
CA ASN A 404 8.66 17.46 2.35
C ASN A 404 9.18 17.52 3.80
N LEU A 405 8.42 16.97 4.76
CA LEU A 405 8.85 16.88 6.17
C LEU A 405 10.16 16.08 6.28
N MET A 406 10.14 14.86 5.73
CA MET A 406 11.28 13.94 5.69
C MET A 406 12.51 14.61 5.08
N HIS A 407 12.37 15.22 3.91
CA HIS A 407 13.50 15.86 3.24
C HIS A 407 14.07 17.04 4.01
N LYS A 408 13.24 17.87 4.65
CA LYS A 408 13.74 19.00 5.44
C LYS A 408 14.55 18.53 6.64
N LEU A 409 14.08 17.50 7.35
CA LEU A 409 14.83 16.88 8.45
C LEU A 409 16.15 16.26 7.98
N MET A 410 16.15 15.64 6.79
CA MET A 410 17.38 15.14 6.16
C MET A 410 18.38 16.27 5.85
N ILE A 411 17.92 17.42 5.36
CA ILE A 411 18.79 18.57 5.08
C ILE A 411 19.40 19.14 6.37
N ASP A 412 18.61 19.24 7.43
CA ASP A 412 19.06 19.84 8.69
C ASP A 412 20.05 18.95 9.46
N THR A 413 20.01 17.64 9.22
CA THR A 413 20.93 16.65 9.81
C THR A 413 22.15 16.38 8.93
N GLY A 414 21.99 16.52 7.61
CA GLY A 414 22.99 16.17 6.61
C GLY A 414 22.43 15.15 5.62
N SER A 415 22.39 15.53 4.34
CA SER A 415 21.96 14.63 3.28
C SER A 415 22.67 14.87 1.96
N CYS A 416 22.66 13.87 1.08
CA CYS A 416 23.27 13.96 -0.24
C CYS A 416 22.36 13.39 -1.35
N ASN A 417 22.24 14.14 -2.44
CA ASN A 417 21.62 13.66 -3.67
C ASN A 417 22.59 12.72 -4.42
N ARG A 418 22.11 11.53 -4.75
CA ARG A 418 22.85 10.46 -5.44
C ARG A 418 22.99 10.67 -6.94
N ILE A 419 22.35 11.69 -7.53
CA ILE A 419 22.29 11.87 -8.99
C ILE A 419 23.66 11.84 -9.67
N ARG A 420 24.64 12.60 -9.16
CA ARG A 420 25.98 12.64 -9.77
C ARG A 420 26.74 11.34 -9.59
N TYR A 421 26.64 10.70 -8.42
CA TYR A 421 27.24 9.40 -8.19
C TYR A 421 26.73 8.34 -9.19
N VAL A 422 25.41 8.30 -9.43
CA VAL A 422 24.81 7.40 -10.43
C VAL A 422 25.35 7.70 -11.84
N GLN A 423 25.54 8.98 -12.19
CA GLN A 423 26.06 9.40 -13.49
C GLN A 423 27.56 9.08 -13.65
N GLU A 424 28.39 9.46 -12.68
CA GLU A 424 29.85 9.28 -12.70
C GLU A 424 30.23 7.80 -12.70
N MET A 425 29.54 6.98 -11.92
CA MET A 425 29.76 5.54 -11.84
C MET A 425 29.05 4.76 -12.96
N SER A 426 28.32 5.45 -13.85
CA SER A 426 27.54 4.84 -14.93
C SER A 426 26.61 3.70 -14.45
N LEU A 427 25.98 3.89 -13.28
CA LEU A 427 25.10 2.89 -12.68
C LEU A 427 23.77 2.81 -13.44
N PRO A 428 23.22 1.60 -13.63
CA PRO A 428 21.88 1.47 -14.21
C PRO A 428 20.85 2.08 -13.27
N MET A 429 19.75 2.58 -13.84
CA MET A 429 18.68 3.13 -13.02
C MET A 429 17.97 2.00 -12.26
N HIS A 430 18.13 2.00 -10.94
CA HIS A 430 17.57 0.96 -10.07
C HIS A 430 16.12 1.24 -9.63
N LEU A 431 15.45 2.23 -10.22
CA LEU A 431 14.08 2.57 -9.89
C LEU A 431 13.30 2.91 -11.16
N VAL A 432 12.15 2.28 -11.34
CA VAL A 432 11.20 2.59 -12.41
C VAL A 432 9.85 2.94 -11.78
N ILE A 433 9.39 4.17 -12.06
CA ILE A 433 8.12 4.69 -11.52
C ILE A 433 6.94 4.15 -12.31
N GLN A 434 5.92 3.59 -11.65
CA GLN A 434 4.73 3.09 -12.36
C GLN A 434 3.61 4.15 -12.41
N THR A 435 3.48 4.87 -13.53
CA THR A 435 2.55 6.00 -13.62
C THR A 435 1.06 5.62 -13.62
N ASN A 436 0.74 4.38 -13.99
CA ASN A 436 -0.65 3.89 -14.03
C ASN A 436 -1.05 3.09 -12.77
N ASN A 437 -0.12 2.93 -11.83
CA ASN A 437 -0.30 2.08 -10.66
C ASN A 437 -0.28 2.91 -9.36
N ALA A 438 -0.82 4.13 -9.40
CA ALA A 438 -0.65 5.10 -8.32
C ALA A 438 -1.17 4.59 -6.95
N SER A 439 -0.40 4.89 -5.90
CA SER A 439 -0.78 4.70 -4.50
C SER A 439 -2.21 5.14 -4.21
N VAL A 440 -2.97 4.32 -3.48
CA VAL A 440 -4.34 4.67 -3.07
C VAL A 440 -4.38 5.99 -2.29
N MET A 441 -3.34 6.24 -1.48
CA MET A 441 -3.27 7.42 -0.63
C MET A 441 -2.92 8.70 -1.38
N ARG A 442 -1.98 8.65 -2.34
CA ARG A 442 -1.55 9.83 -3.12
C ARG A 442 -2.35 10.02 -4.42
N GLY A 443 -2.85 8.94 -5.01
CA GLY A 443 -3.60 8.91 -6.27
C GLY A 443 -5.02 9.48 -6.18
N GLY A 444 -5.41 10.07 -5.05
CA GLY A 444 -6.73 10.67 -4.87
C GLY A 444 -7.87 9.67 -4.74
N LEU A 445 -7.56 8.40 -4.46
CA LEU A 445 -8.55 7.33 -4.31
C LEU A 445 -9.14 7.26 -2.89
N VAL A 446 -8.55 7.97 -1.93
CA VAL A 446 -9.12 8.13 -0.59
C VAL A 446 -10.23 9.21 -0.57
N PRO A 447 -11.33 8.97 0.17
CA PRO A 447 -12.39 9.97 0.35
C PRO A 447 -11.88 11.32 0.90
N GLY A 448 -12.54 12.42 0.50
CA GLY A 448 -12.13 13.76 0.90
C GLY A 448 -12.23 14.03 2.41
N ASP A 449 -13.20 13.41 3.09
CA ASP A 449 -13.34 13.45 4.56
C ASP A 449 -12.18 12.74 5.27
N PHE A 450 -11.72 11.60 4.72
CA PHE A 450 -10.53 10.91 5.20
C PHE A 450 -9.30 11.82 5.11
N ARG A 451 -9.08 12.42 3.95
CA ARG A 451 -7.96 13.32 3.72
C ARG A 451 -8.02 14.56 4.62
N GLY A 452 -9.20 15.16 4.78
CA GLY A 452 -9.39 16.34 5.63
C GLY A 452 -9.06 16.08 7.10
N ARG A 453 -9.51 14.94 7.66
CA ARG A 453 -9.25 14.55 9.05
C ARG A 453 -7.80 14.19 9.34
N ASN A 454 -7.11 13.65 8.34
CA ASN A 454 -5.72 13.20 8.42
C ASN A 454 -4.73 14.17 7.76
N TRP A 455 -5.17 15.40 7.44
CA TRP A 455 -4.32 16.42 6.82
C TRP A 455 -3.12 16.75 7.72
N GLN A 456 -3.38 16.96 9.01
CA GLN A 456 -2.33 17.07 10.03
C GLN A 456 -2.01 15.69 10.62
N ILE A 457 -0.81 15.57 11.19
CA ILE A 457 -0.44 14.41 12.00
C ILE A 457 -1.39 14.34 13.21
N SER A 458 -1.97 13.16 13.46
CA SER A 458 -2.97 12.96 14.51
C SER A 458 -2.82 11.61 15.21
N HIS A 459 -2.91 11.65 16.53
CA HIS A 459 -2.95 10.45 17.38
C HIS A 459 -4.36 9.91 17.61
N SER A 460 -5.38 10.65 17.19
CA SER A 460 -6.76 10.27 17.46
C SER A 460 -7.11 8.94 16.77
N ARG A 461 -7.51 7.94 17.56
CA ARG A 461 -8.07 6.68 17.02
C ARG A 461 -9.31 6.94 16.16
N PHE A 462 -10.02 8.04 16.39
CA PHE A 462 -11.17 8.46 15.59
C PHE A 462 -10.82 8.77 14.13
N ASN A 463 -9.58 9.20 13.89
CA ASN A 463 -9.06 9.50 12.54
C ASN A 463 -8.39 8.28 11.89
N ALA A 464 -8.30 7.15 12.60
CA ALA A 464 -7.78 5.91 12.05
C ALA A 464 -8.91 5.12 11.37
N GLU A 465 -8.64 4.61 10.18
CA GLU A 465 -9.53 3.71 9.46
C GLU A 465 -9.15 2.26 9.73
N SER A 466 -10.14 1.46 10.11
CA SER A 466 -9.99 0.04 10.39
C SER A 466 -11.00 -0.79 9.59
N PHE A 467 -10.66 -2.05 9.34
CA PHE A 467 -11.51 -3.01 8.65
C PHE A 467 -11.72 -4.23 9.52
N MET A 468 -12.97 -4.68 9.61
CA MET A 468 -13.36 -5.84 10.40
C MET A 468 -14.15 -6.79 9.54
N GLU A 469 -13.87 -8.09 9.64
CA GLU A 469 -14.77 -9.12 9.14
C GLU A 469 -15.80 -9.43 10.22
N ILE A 470 -17.08 -9.22 9.91
CA ILE A 470 -18.17 -9.48 10.84
C ILE A 470 -19.03 -10.64 10.31
N GLY A 471 -19.13 -11.70 11.12
CA GLY A 471 -20.08 -12.79 10.97
C GLY A 471 -21.33 -12.56 11.82
N HIS A 472 -22.43 -12.26 11.15
CA HIS A 472 -23.76 -12.17 11.72
C HIS A 472 -24.59 -13.42 11.33
N PRO A 473 -25.56 -13.90 12.12
CA PRO A 473 -26.38 -15.06 11.74
C PRO A 473 -27.06 -14.96 10.37
N GLN A 474 -27.37 -13.74 9.94
CA GLN A 474 -28.05 -13.46 8.67
C GLN A 474 -27.11 -13.02 7.54
N TRP A 475 -25.87 -12.65 7.84
CA TRP A 475 -24.97 -12.08 6.84
C TRP A 475 -23.51 -12.17 7.26
N TYR A 476 -22.61 -12.12 6.30
CA TYR A 476 -21.17 -12.04 6.53
C TYR A 476 -20.62 -10.93 5.65
N ASP A 477 -19.91 -9.98 6.24
CA ASP A 477 -19.47 -8.79 5.51
C ASP A 477 -18.18 -8.19 6.09
N ILE A 478 -17.51 -7.36 5.30
CA ILE A 478 -16.46 -6.48 5.79
C ILE A 478 -17.13 -5.18 6.24
N VAL A 479 -16.77 -4.71 7.42
CA VAL A 479 -17.21 -3.44 7.97
C VAL A 479 -16.02 -2.50 8.05
N ARG A 480 -16.15 -1.35 7.36
CA ARG A 480 -15.23 -0.22 7.46
C ARG A 480 -15.61 0.61 8.68
N ILE A 481 -14.65 0.88 9.56
CA ILE A 481 -14.80 1.80 10.68
C ILE A 481 -13.94 3.04 10.44
N PHE A 482 -14.57 4.22 10.43
CA PHE A 482 -13.88 5.50 10.26
C PHE A 482 -14.71 6.66 10.80
N GLY A 483 -14.09 7.60 11.52
CA GLY A 483 -14.76 8.83 11.93
C GLY A 483 -15.99 8.61 12.83
N GLY A 484 -15.95 7.59 13.69
CA GLY A 484 -17.06 7.22 14.57
C GLY A 484 -18.24 6.54 13.88
N ARG A 485 -18.10 6.22 12.58
CA ARG A 485 -19.12 5.53 11.79
C ARG A 485 -18.58 4.19 11.30
N ALA A 486 -19.49 3.24 11.16
CA ALA A 486 -19.26 1.95 10.56
C ALA A 486 -20.12 1.83 9.28
N CYS A 487 -19.58 1.18 8.25
CA CYS A 487 -20.29 0.91 7.01
C CYS A 487 -19.97 -0.48 6.47
N ARG A 488 -21.03 -1.22 6.11
CA ARG A 488 -20.94 -2.54 5.47
C ARG A 488 -20.59 -2.42 3.99
N PHE A 489 -19.59 -3.17 3.53
CA PHE A 489 -19.13 -3.12 2.15
C PHE A 489 -20.16 -3.61 1.14
N GLN A 490 -20.83 -4.75 1.39
CA GLN A 490 -21.71 -5.35 0.38
C GLN A 490 -23.04 -4.61 0.22
N ARG A 491 -23.57 -4.00 1.28
CA ARG A 491 -24.91 -3.38 1.28
C ARG A 491 -24.94 -1.89 1.57
N ASN A 492 -23.81 -1.29 1.93
CA ASN A 492 -23.71 0.13 2.29
C ASN A 492 -24.63 0.51 3.47
N ASP A 493 -24.86 -0.42 4.40
CA ASP A 493 -25.59 -0.16 5.64
C ASP A 493 -24.68 0.56 6.63
N TRP A 494 -25.19 1.62 7.26
CA TRP A 494 -24.42 2.48 8.15
C TRP A 494 -24.81 2.33 9.62
N ALA A 495 -23.85 2.56 10.51
CA ALA A 495 -24.02 2.55 11.95
C ALA A 495 -23.14 3.59 12.66
N ASP A 496 -23.59 4.05 13.82
CA ASP A 496 -22.75 4.74 14.79
C ASP A 496 -21.90 3.73 15.55
N VAL A 497 -20.62 4.03 15.75
CA VAL A 497 -19.73 3.24 16.60
C VAL A 497 -19.87 3.73 18.03
N LEU A 498 -20.56 2.96 18.87
CA LEU A 498 -20.77 3.32 20.28
C LEU A 498 -19.57 2.97 21.16
N SER A 499 -18.95 1.82 20.90
CA SER A 499 -17.72 1.39 21.57
C SER A 499 -16.86 0.56 20.62
N LEU A 500 -15.55 0.69 20.73
CA LEU A 500 -14.58 -0.09 19.98
C LEU A 500 -13.39 -0.41 20.89
N THR A 501 -13.21 -1.70 21.19
CA THR A 501 -12.06 -2.25 21.91
C THR A 501 -11.41 -3.32 21.05
N ASP A 502 -10.28 -3.86 21.51
CA ASP A 502 -9.60 -4.95 20.80
C ASP A 502 -10.42 -6.26 20.83
N GLU A 503 -11.35 -6.42 21.79
CA GLU A 503 -12.16 -7.63 21.97
C GLU A 503 -13.61 -7.48 21.51
N GLU A 504 -14.16 -6.26 21.52
CA GLU A 504 -15.57 -6.01 21.25
C GLU A 504 -15.81 -4.72 20.48
N VAL A 505 -16.83 -4.72 19.62
CA VAL A 505 -17.35 -3.53 18.95
C VAL A 505 -18.86 -3.45 19.09
N THR A 506 -19.37 -2.29 19.53
CA THR A 506 -20.81 -2.02 19.63
C THR A 506 -21.21 -1.02 18.56
N LEU A 507 -22.12 -1.45 17.68
CA LEU A 507 -22.60 -0.68 16.54
C LEU A 507 -24.10 -0.40 16.70
N LYS A 508 -24.50 0.85 16.55
CA LYS A 508 -25.91 1.25 16.43
C LYS A 508 -26.23 1.51 14.97
N TRP A 509 -26.79 0.50 14.31
CA TRP A 509 -27.25 0.56 12.92
C TRP A 509 -28.39 1.56 12.76
N ASP A 510 -28.30 2.37 11.70
CA ASP A 510 -29.30 3.38 11.38
C ASP A 510 -30.68 2.74 11.12
N GLN A 511 -30.70 1.48 10.66
CA GLN A 511 -31.90 0.80 10.17
C GLN A 511 -32.53 -0.18 11.19
N TRP A 512 -31.74 -0.83 12.06
CA TRP A 512 -32.26 -1.93 12.88
C TRP A 512 -31.75 -2.00 14.33
N GLY A 513 -31.05 -0.99 14.82
CA GLY A 513 -30.77 -0.84 16.25
C GLY A 513 -29.34 -1.20 16.64
N THR A 514 -29.12 -1.51 17.92
CA THR A 514 -27.77 -1.69 18.49
C THR A 514 -27.40 -3.16 18.60
N GLU A 515 -26.23 -3.50 18.09
CA GLU A 515 -25.66 -4.85 18.11
C GLU A 515 -24.22 -4.77 18.63
N THR A 516 -23.81 -5.76 19.41
CA THR A 516 -22.44 -5.90 19.89
C THR A 516 -21.81 -7.11 19.24
N PHE A 517 -20.55 -7.02 18.87
CA PHE A 517 -19.79 -8.10 18.24
C PHE A 517 -18.53 -8.36 19.03
N ARG A 518 -18.23 -9.64 19.31
CA ARG A 518 -17.02 -10.13 19.98
C ARG A 518 -16.02 -10.67 18.97
N ARG A 519 -14.76 -10.36 19.19
CA ARG A 519 -13.63 -10.90 18.44
C ARG A 519 -13.45 -12.40 18.73
N ARG A 520 -12.96 -13.13 17.72
CA ARG A 520 -12.46 -14.50 17.82
C ARG A 520 -10.96 -14.54 17.63
N ASP A 521 -10.35 -15.67 17.98
CA ASP A 521 -8.91 -15.94 17.83
C ASP A 521 -8.41 -15.75 16.39
N ASP A 522 -9.29 -15.97 15.41
CA ASP A 522 -8.95 -15.81 13.99
C ASP A 522 -8.99 -14.34 13.51
N GLY A 523 -9.30 -13.38 14.40
CA GLY A 523 -9.37 -11.95 14.11
C GLY A 523 -10.70 -11.47 13.52
N SER A 524 -11.69 -12.35 13.36
CA SER A 524 -13.03 -11.96 12.92
C SER A 524 -13.97 -11.71 14.10
N PHE A 525 -15.01 -10.91 13.89
CA PHE A 525 -15.98 -10.50 14.91
C PHE A 525 -17.31 -11.20 14.67
N PHE A 526 -18.00 -11.59 15.75
CA PHE A 526 -19.30 -12.25 15.68
C PHE A 526 -20.26 -11.63 16.67
N LEU A 527 -21.56 -11.61 16.32
CA LEU A 527 -22.60 -11.06 17.18
C LEU A 527 -22.52 -11.67 18.58
N SER A 528 -22.24 -10.85 19.59
CA SER A 528 -22.29 -11.26 20.99
C SER A 528 -23.73 -11.16 21.48
N GLY A 529 -24.29 -12.30 21.87
CA GLY A 529 -25.69 -12.39 22.24
C GLY A 529 -26.01 -11.52 23.46
N ASN A 530 -27.04 -10.68 23.35
CA ASN A 530 -28.16 -10.87 24.26
C ASN A 530 -28.82 -12.20 23.87
N GLY A 531 -28.71 -13.18 24.76
CA GLY A 531 -29.22 -14.53 24.57
C GLY A 531 -28.09 -15.52 24.31
N GLU A 532 -27.73 -16.23 25.37
CA GLU A 532 -27.13 -17.55 25.30
C GLU A 532 -27.77 -18.35 24.16
N GLN A 533 -26.96 -19.15 23.45
CA GLN A 533 -27.46 -20.43 22.96
C GLN A 533 -27.88 -21.25 24.18
N GLN A 534 -29.09 -20.96 24.65
CA GLN A 534 -29.95 -21.97 25.21
C GLN A 534 -30.10 -23.03 24.11
N ASN A 535 -29.30 -24.09 24.21
CA ASN A 535 -29.91 -25.41 24.13
C ASN A 535 -30.92 -25.51 25.29
N SER A 536 -32.06 -24.84 25.13
CA SER A 536 -33.29 -25.18 25.82
C SER A 536 -34.39 -25.25 24.77
N PRO A 537 -35.10 -26.38 24.68
CA PRO A 537 -36.23 -26.53 23.80
C PRO A 537 -37.40 -25.69 24.32
N SER A 538 -37.57 -24.46 23.84
CA SER A 538 -38.86 -23.75 24.01
C SER A 538 -39.09 -22.61 23.00
N SER A 539 -38.92 -22.84 21.68
CA SER A 539 -39.72 -22.09 20.70
C SER A 539 -41.01 -22.87 20.49
N GLN A 540 -42.15 -22.24 20.72
CA GLN A 540 -43.46 -22.84 20.48
C GLN A 540 -43.51 -23.34 19.03
N ARG A 541 -43.84 -24.62 18.81
CA ARG A 541 -43.98 -25.19 17.46
C ARG A 541 -44.87 -24.28 16.62
N LYS A 542 -44.27 -23.67 15.58
CA LYS A 542 -45.00 -22.84 14.61
C LYS A 542 -45.72 -23.73 13.61
N LYS A 543 -46.91 -23.29 13.20
CA LYS A 543 -47.67 -23.89 12.11
C LYS A 543 -47.24 -23.23 10.80
N VAL A 544 -46.73 -24.02 9.86
CA VAL A 544 -46.23 -23.52 8.58
C VAL A 544 -46.92 -24.23 7.42
N ALA A 545 -47.51 -23.46 6.51
CA ALA A 545 -48.08 -23.98 5.27
C ALA A 545 -47.06 -23.90 4.13
N VAL A 546 -46.87 -25.00 3.41
CA VAL A 546 -46.05 -25.05 2.18
C VAL A 546 -46.96 -25.21 0.97
N LEU A 547 -46.98 -24.22 0.09
CA LEU A 547 -47.77 -24.23 -1.15
C LEU A 547 -46.93 -24.83 -2.28
N TYR A 548 -47.46 -25.86 -2.94
CA TYR A 548 -46.76 -26.57 -4.03
C TYR A 548 -47.72 -26.88 -5.19
N ILE A 549 -47.40 -26.38 -6.38
CA ILE A 549 -48.22 -26.61 -7.59
C ILE A 549 -47.57 -27.71 -8.44
N ALA A 550 -48.32 -28.78 -8.70
CA ALA A 550 -47.87 -29.94 -9.47
C ALA A 550 -48.97 -30.43 -10.43
N THR A 551 -49.28 -29.64 -11.45
CA THR A 551 -50.26 -30.01 -12.49
C THR A 551 -49.60 -30.65 -13.72
N GLY A 552 -50.35 -31.48 -14.44
CA GLY A 552 -49.90 -32.19 -15.62
C GLY A 552 -48.68 -33.07 -15.33
N ARG A 553 -47.60 -32.90 -16.11
CA ARG A 553 -46.38 -33.71 -15.99
C ARG A 553 -45.47 -33.25 -14.83
N TYR A 554 -45.75 -32.12 -14.17
CA TYR A 554 -44.98 -31.66 -13.00
C TYR A 554 -45.22 -32.51 -11.75
N MET A 555 -46.25 -33.37 -11.74
CA MET A 555 -46.49 -34.34 -10.68
C MET A 555 -45.30 -35.28 -10.45
N ALA A 556 -44.45 -35.49 -11.46
CA ALA A 556 -43.24 -36.32 -11.36
C ALA A 556 -42.23 -35.84 -10.30
N PHE A 557 -42.25 -34.56 -9.91
CA PHE A 557 -41.32 -34.00 -8.93
C PHE A 557 -41.83 -34.10 -7.47
N TRP A 558 -43.12 -34.33 -7.28
CA TRP A 558 -43.76 -34.26 -5.95
C TRP A 558 -43.17 -35.25 -4.95
N LYS A 559 -42.96 -36.50 -5.36
CA LYS A 559 -42.48 -37.57 -4.47
C LYS A 559 -41.12 -37.24 -3.85
N ASP A 560 -40.15 -36.86 -4.68
CA ASP A 560 -38.80 -36.54 -4.23
C ASP A 560 -38.78 -35.25 -3.41
N PHE A 561 -39.55 -34.25 -3.82
CA PHE A 561 -39.72 -33.00 -3.07
C PHE A 561 -40.26 -33.26 -1.67
N TYR A 562 -41.37 -33.99 -1.54
CA TYR A 562 -42.03 -34.24 -0.26
C TYR A 562 -41.10 -34.99 0.69
N ALA A 563 -40.43 -36.05 0.23
CA ALA A 563 -39.47 -36.79 1.05
C ALA A 563 -38.33 -35.89 1.56
N ALA A 564 -37.76 -35.06 0.70
CA ALA A 564 -36.68 -34.15 1.07
C ALA A 564 -37.14 -33.01 1.98
N ALA A 565 -38.33 -32.45 1.73
CA ALA A 565 -38.89 -31.39 2.55
C ALA A 565 -39.17 -31.87 3.97
N LYS A 566 -39.66 -33.10 4.16
CA LYS A 566 -39.83 -33.71 5.48
C LYS A 566 -38.53 -33.83 6.26
N GLN A 567 -37.42 -34.06 5.56
CA GLN A 567 -36.09 -34.21 6.17
C GLN A 567 -35.45 -32.87 6.52
N TYR A 568 -35.56 -31.88 5.62
CA TYR A 568 -34.71 -30.70 5.66
C TYR A 568 -35.44 -29.40 5.96
N PHE A 569 -36.76 -29.30 5.74
CA PHE A 569 -37.47 -28.03 5.86
C PHE A 569 -38.15 -27.89 7.23
N LEU A 570 -37.66 -26.92 8.01
CA LEU A 570 -38.14 -26.54 9.34
C LEU A 570 -38.33 -27.74 10.29
N PRO A 571 -37.28 -28.57 10.49
CA PRO A 571 -37.36 -29.70 11.41
C PRO A 571 -37.72 -29.20 12.81
N GLY A 572 -38.76 -29.79 13.40
CA GLY A 572 -39.27 -29.41 14.72
C GLY A 572 -40.52 -28.53 14.72
N HIS A 573 -40.94 -28.01 13.56
CA HIS A 573 -42.19 -27.25 13.38
C HIS A 573 -43.34 -28.11 12.84
N ASP A 574 -44.57 -27.61 12.96
CA ASP A 574 -45.76 -28.25 12.39
C ASP A 574 -45.93 -27.79 10.93
N VAL A 575 -45.37 -28.55 10.00
CA VAL A 575 -45.36 -28.22 8.57
C VAL A 575 -46.44 -29.02 7.85
N ARG A 576 -47.35 -28.31 7.18
CA ARG A 576 -48.41 -28.89 6.34
C ARG A 576 -48.23 -28.48 4.89
N TYR A 577 -48.38 -29.42 3.96
CA TYR A 577 -48.21 -29.17 2.53
C TYR A 577 -49.56 -29.05 1.83
N PHE A 578 -49.74 -28.01 1.04
CA PHE A 578 -50.89 -27.81 0.16
C PHE A 578 -50.48 -28.15 -1.27
N LEU A 579 -50.89 -29.33 -1.73
CA LEU A 579 -50.58 -29.84 -3.06
C LEU A 579 -51.71 -29.47 -4.03
N PHE A 580 -51.43 -28.50 -4.92
CA PHE A 580 -52.37 -28.09 -5.97
C PHE A 580 -52.14 -28.93 -7.23
N THR A 581 -53.12 -29.71 -7.66
CA THR A 581 -52.95 -30.63 -8.80
C THR A 581 -54.26 -30.91 -9.57
N ASP A 582 -54.13 -31.35 -10.82
CA ASP A 582 -55.22 -31.85 -11.68
C ASP A 582 -55.38 -33.39 -11.59
N HIS A 583 -54.55 -34.07 -10.80
CA HIS A 583 -54.60 -35.51 -10.59
C HIS A 583 -55.49 -35.85 -9.38
N ASN A 584 -56.67 -36.41 -9.64
CA ASN A 584 -57.69 -36.74 -8.63
C ASN A 584 -57.43 -38.05 -7.85
N GLU A 585 -56.51 -38.90 -8.30
CA GLU A 585 -56.22 -40.22 -7.71
C GLU A 585 -54.98 -40.26 -6.79
N VAL A 586 -54.41 -39.10 -6.46
CA VAL A 586 -53.20 -39.03 -5.64
C VAL A 586 -53.52 -39.35 -4.18
N LYS A 587 -52.99 -40.48 -3.68
CA LYS A 587 -53.00 -40.77 -2.24
C LYS A 587 -51.96 -39.91 -1.54
N THR A 588 -52.41 -39.05 -0.62
CA THR A 588 -51.55 -38.15 0.14
C THR A 588 -51.47 -38.55 1.62
N PRO A 589 -50.33 -38.33 2.28
CA PRO A 589 -50.21 -38.46 3.74
C PRO A 589 -51.07 -37.44 4.51
N ASP A 590 -51.25 -37.65 5.83
CA ASP A 590 -52.13 -36.82 6.69
C ASP A 590 -51.69 -35.35 6.80
N ASP A 591 -50.39 -35.07 6.64
CA ASP A 591 -49.81 -33.72 6.66
C ASP A 591 -49.82 -33.03 5.29
N VAL A 592 -50.55 -33.60 4.32
CA VAL A 592 -50.73 -33.06 2.98
C VAL A 592 -52.21 -32.83 2.71
N THR A 593 -52.57 -31.57 2.46
CA THR A 593 -53.89 -31.18 1.96
C THR A 593 -53.87 -31.17 0.44
N LEU A 594 -54.60 -32.09 -0.17
CA LEU A 594 -54.78 -32.16 -1.63
C LEU A 594 -55.80 -31.10 -2.08
N VAL A 595 -55.40 -30.22 -2.99
CA VAL A 595 -56.25 -29.17 -3.57
C VAL A 595 -56.41 -29.42 -5.07
N ILE A 596 -57.59 -29.90 -5.47
CA ILE A 596 -57.87 -30.18 -6.88
C ILE A 596 -58.11 -28.89 -7.64
N LYS A 597 -57.35 -28.68 -8.73
CA LYS A 597 -57.52 -27.56 -9.65
C LYS A 597 -57.37 -28.01 -11.11
N PRO A 598 -57.96 -27.30 -12.08
CA PRO A 598 -57.75 -27.61 -13.49
C PRO A 598 -56.31 -27.29 -13.92
N PHE A 599 -55.80 -27.99 -14.93
CA PHE A 599 -54.55 -27.63 -15.62
C PHE A 599 -54.73 -26.37 -16.45
N TYR A 600 -53.84 -25.39 -16.29
CA TYR A 600 -53.78 -24.22 -17.17
C TYR A 600 -52.64 -24.35 -18.20
N PRO A 601 -52.80 -23.86 -19.44
CA PRO A 601 -51.71 -23.84 -20.40
C PRO A 601 -50.60 -22.88 -19.96
N TRP A 602 -49.36 -23.13 -20.38
CA TRP A 602 -48.27 -22.17 -20.16
C TRP A 602 -48.55 -20.84 -20.89
N PRO A 603 -48.33 -19.66 -20.28
CA PRO A 603 -47.76 -19.42 -18.95
C PRO A 603 -48.79 -19.22 -17.81
N MET A 604 -50.07 -19.50 -18.04
CA MET A 604 -51.14 -19.24 -17.05
C MET A 604 -50.93 -19.99 -15.73
N GLU A 605 -50.32 -21.18 -15.72
CA GLU A 605 -50.03 -21.86 -14.45
C GLU A 605 -49.06 -21.10 -13.55
N THR A 606 -48.06 -20.46 -14.14
CA THR A 606 -47.12 -19.68 -13.36
C THR A 606 -47.73 -18.33 -12.99
N LEU A 607 -48.40 -17.69 -13.94
CA LEU A 607 -48.93 -16.34 -13.79
C LEU A 607 -50.10 -16.27 -12.78
N ARG A 608 -51.01 -17.25 -12.77
CA ARG A 608 -52.20 -17.28 -11.90
C ARG A 608 -51.97 -17.98 -10.56
N ARG A 609 -50.71 -18.22 -10.17
CA ARG A 609 -50.39 -18.91 -8.90
C ARG A 609 -50.93 -18.17 -7.67
N PHE A 610 -50.88 -16.84 -7.66
CA PHE A 610 -51.37 -16.05 -6.53
C PHE A 610 -52.89 -16.18 -6.35
N GLU A 611 -53.65 -16.20 -7.46
CA GLU A 611 -55.09 -16.50 -7.44
C GLU A 611 -55.35 -17.94 -6.95
N THR A 612 -54.53 -18.88 -7.40
CA THR A 612 -54.61 -20.29 -6.97
C THR A 612 -54.40 -20.41 -5.46
N PHE A 613 -53.43 -19.71 -4.87
CA PHE A 613 -53.20 -19.72 -3.42
C PHE A 613 -54.37 -19.13 -2.65
N LEU A 614 -55.03 -18.10 -3.19
CA LEU A 614 -56.20 -17.48 -2.56
C LEU A 614 -57.44 -18.38 -2.56
N SER A 615 -57.49 -19.44 -3.37
CA SER A 615 -58.60 -20.41 -3.36
C SER A 615 -58.75 -21.16 -2.04
N VAL A 616 -57.66 -21.28 -1.26
CA VAL A 616 -57.62 -21.90 0.08
C VAL A 616 -57.24 -20.89 1.16
N GLN A 617 -57.53 -19.60 0.93
CA GLN A 617 -57.15 -18.53 1.85
C GLN A 617 -57.68 -18.76 3.27
N LYS A 618 -58.89 -19.31 3.43
CA LYS A 618 -59.52 -19.52 4.74
C LYS A 618 -58.73 -20.52 5.57
N GLU A 619 -58.32 -21.63 4.95
CA GLU A 619 -57.50 -22.66 5.57
C GLU A 619 -56.09 -22.13 5.90
N LEU A 620 -55.52 -21.33 5.00
CA LEU A 620 -54.19 -20.76 5.20
C LEU A 620 -54.11 -19.76 6.36
N GLN A 621 -55.22 -19.15 6.78
CA GLN A 621 -55.27 -18.24 7.92
C GLN A 621 -54.96 -18.90 9.27
N GLU A 622 -55.03 -20.24 9.36
CA GLU A 622 -54.74 -21.00 10.58
C GLU A 622 -53.24 -21.20 10.86
N TYR A 623 -52.38 -20.81 9.92
CA TYR A 623 -50.93 -20.98 9.99
C TYR A 623 -50.24 -19.68 10.41
N ASP A 624 -49.07 -19.80 11.03
CA ASP A 624 -48.24 -18.65 11.39
C ASP A 624 -47.50 -18.09 10.15
N TYR A 625 -46.98 -19.00 9.32
CA TYR A 625 -46.21 -18.68 8.12
C TYR A 625 -46.67 -19.49 6.91
N ILE A 626 -46.50 -18.90 5.72
CA ILE A 626 -46.77 -19.54 4.43
C ILE A 626 -45.52 -19.43 3.56
N TYR A 627 -45.11 -20.52 2.93
CA TYR A 627 -44.04 -20.54 1.94
C TYR A 627 -44.52 -21.20 0.65
N PHE A 628 -44.24 -20.56 -0.48
CA PHE A 628 -44.38 -21.18 -1.79
C PHE A 628 -43.04 -21.79 -2.22
N MET A 629 -43.09 -23.04 -2.68
CA MET A 629 -41.96 -23.72 -3.32
C MET A 629 -42.37 -24.18 -4.71
N ASN A 630 -41.63 -23.73 -5.72
CA ASN A 630 -41.88 -24.10 -7.10
C ASN A 630 -41.79 -25.62 -7.32
N GLY A 631 -42.54 -26.13 -8.30
CA GLY A 631 -42.69 -27.57 -8.60
C GLY A 631 -41.42 -28.32 -9.00
N THR A 632 -40.26 -27.66 -9.02
CA THR A 632 -38.95 -28.23 -9.35
C THR A 632 -37.92 -28.02 -8.24
N LEU A 633 -38.33 -27.54 -7.07
CA LEU A 633 -37.41 -27.37 -5.94
C LEU A 633 -37.16 -28.69 -5.24
N LEU A 634 -35.96 -28.86 -4.70
CA LEU A 634 -35.57 -30.00 -3.89
C LEU A 634 -34.69 -29.51 -2.73
N PRO A 635 -35.20 -29.47 -1.49
CA PRO A 635 -34.37 -29.25 -0.31
C PRO A 635 -33.25 -30.28 -0.21
N VAL A 636 -32.02 -29.86 0.11
CA VAL A 636 -30.86 -30.77 0.20
C VAL A 636 -30.02 -30.58 1.46
N SER A 637 -30.30 -29.56 2.26
CA SER A 637 -29.71 -29.37 3.57
C SER A 637 -30.69 -28.65 4.51
N PRO A 638 -30.49 -28.73 5.85
CA PRO A 638 -31.44 -28.19 6.82
C PRO A 638 -31.71 -26.69 6.62
N ILE A 639 -32.98 -26.33 6.64
CA ILE A 639 -33.52 -24.96 6.56
C ILE A 639 -34.31 -24.73 7.85
N GLY A 640 -33.84 -23.84 8.70
CA GLY A 640 -34.39 -23.58 10.02
C GLY A 640 -35.16 -22.25 10.09
N GLU A 641 -35.31 -21.75 11.32
CA GLU A 641 -36.03 -20.51 11.62
C GLU A 641 -35.43 -19.27 10.94
N GLU A 642 -34.23 -19.35 10.34
CA GLU A 642 -33.59 -18.24 9.61
C GLU A 642 -34.42 -17.69 8.44
N ILE A 643 -35.40 -18.45 7.96
CA ILE A 643 -36.30 -18.00 6.88
C ILE A 643 -37.51 -17.21 7.39
N PHE A 644 -37.78 -17.17 8.70
CA PHE A 644 -38.95 -16.49 9.25
C PHE A 644 -38.73 -14.97 9.27
N PRO A 645 -39.50 -14.19 8.48
CA PRO A 645 -39.40 -12.74 8.55
C PRO A 645 -39.96 -12.22 9.87
N ASN A 646 -39.30 -11.19 10.39
CA ASN A 646 -39.77 -10.46 11.57
C ASN A 646 -40.92 -9.50 11.22
N ASP A 647 -41.41 -8.78 12.23
CA ASP A 647 -42.57 -7.92 12.07
C ASP A 647 -42.41 -6.77 11.07
N ARG A 648 -41.18 -6.27 10.92
CA ARG A 648 -40.83 -5.21 9.98
C ARG A 648 -40.67 -5.73 8.56
N GLN A 649 -40.16 -6.95 8.41
CA GLN A 649 -39.89 -7.57 7.12
C GLN A 649 -41.18 -8.10 6.46
N GLY A 650 -42.02 -8.79 7.24
CA GLY A 650 -43.32 -9.35 6.83
C GLY A 650 -43.24 -10.54 5.86
N ILE A 651 -42.50 -10.41 4.77
CA ILE A 651 -42.32 -11.42 3.72
C ILE A 651 -40.84 -11.81 3.58
N ALA A 652 -40.61 -13.01 3.04
CA ALA A 652 -39.32 -13.51 2.63
C ALA A 652 -39.29 -13.73 1.11
N VAL A 653 -38.23 -13.28 0.45
CA VAL A 653 -38.00 -13.39 -1.00
C VAL A 653 -36.58 -13.86 -1.27
N THR A 654 -36.35 -14.55 -2.39
CA THR A 654 -35.04 -15.13 -2.70
C THR A 654 -34.39 -14.43 -3.88
N LEU A 655 -33.10 -14.08 -3.77
CA LEU A 655 -32.34 -13.52 -4.89
C LEU A 655 -32.27 -14.50 -6.06
N HIS A 656 -32.48 -14.00 -7.27
CA HIS A 656 -32.41 -14.84 -8.46
C HIS A 656 -30.94 -15.26 -8.72
N PRO A 657 -30.61 -16.56 -8.78
CA PRO A 657 -29.24 -17.05 -9.04
C PRO A 657 -28.66 -16.52 -10.36
N GLY A 658 -29.56 -16.20 -11.28
CA GLY A 658 -29.30 -15.60 -12.59
C GLY A 658 -28.72 -14.18 -12.55
N TYR A 659 -28.97 -13.41 -11.49
CA TYR A 659 -28.74 -11.96 -11.48
C TYR A 659 -28.17 -11.41 -10.16
N TYR A 660 -28.06 -12.21 -9.10
CA TYR A 660 -27.67 -11.72 -7.76
C TYR A 660 -26.31 -11.01 -7.68
N GLY A 661 -25.37 -11.33 -8.59
CA GLY A 661 -24.05 -10.68 -8.67
C GLY A 661 -23.96 -9.57 -9.71
N ASN A 662 -25.07 -9.25 -10.39
CA ASN A 662 -25.11 -8.28 -11.48
C ASN A 662 -25.52 -6.90 -10.98
N THR A 663 -25.15 -5.86 -11.72
CA THR A 663 -25.65 -4.50 -11.48
C THR A 663 -27.13 -4.39 -11.89
N ARG A 664 -27.87 -3.48 -11.25
CA ARG A 664 -29.29 -3.23 -11.51
C ARG A 664 -29.64 -3.05 -12.99
N SER A 665 -28.75 -2.44 -13.78
CA SER A 665 -28.91 -2.26 -15.24
C SER A 665 -29.10 -3.57 -16.01
N CYS A 666 -28.67 -4.70 -15.45
CA CYS A 666 -28.81 -6.03 -16.04
C CYS A 666 -30.09 -6.76 -15.62
N TYR A 667 -30.86 -6.23 -14.65
CA TYR A 667 -32.06 -6.89 -14.17
C TYR A 667 -33.14 -6.85 -15.24
N PRO A 668 -33.76 -8.00 -15.58
CA PRO A 668 -34.74 -8.06 -16.64
C PRO A 668 -36.13 -7.73 -16.10
N TYR A 669 -36.27 -6.55 -15.48
CA TYR A 669 -37.57 -6.05 -15.04
C TYR A 669 -38.52 -5.80 -16.22
N GLU A 670 -39.82 -5.76 -15.92
CA GLU A 670 -40.83 -5.34 -16.88
C GLU A 670 -40.65 -3.85 -17.22
N LYS A 671 -40.61 -3.56 -18.52
CA LYS A 671 -40.36 -2.22 -19.07
C LYS A 671 -41.56 -1.66 -19.83
N ASN A 672 -42.53 -2.50 -20.18
CA ASN A 672 -43.75 -2.10 -20.85
C ASN A 672 -44.50 -1.06 -20.00
N GLY A 673 -44.69 0.11 -20.59
CA GLY A 673 -45.35 1.25 -19.97
C GLY A 673 -46.75 0.95 -19.43
N MET A 674 -47.43 -0.03 -20.03
CA MET A 674 -48.82 -0.39 -19.78
C MET A 674 -49.01 -1.53 -18.78
N SER A 675 -47.94 -2.23 -18.40
CA SER A 675 -48.02 -3.33 -17.43
C SER A 675 -48.00 -2.80 -16.00
N GLU A 676 -48.84 -3.39 -15.14
CA GLU A 676 -48.82 -3.20 -13.70
C GLU A 676 -47.48 -3.60 -13.07
N ALA A 677 -46.72 -4.51 -13.71
CA ALA A 677 -45.40 -4.94 -13.26
C ALA A 677 -44.25 -3.97 -13.60
N ARG A 678 -44.52 -2.84 -14.29
CA ARG A 678 -43.48 -1.92 -14.77
C ARG A 678 -42.61 -1.38 -13.64
N ILE A 679 -41.29 -1.46 -13.81
CA ILE A 679 -40.30 -0.85 -12.91
C ILE A 679 -39.43 0.13 -13.72
N LEU A 680 -39.28 1.36 -13.21
CA LEU A 680 -38.44 2.38 -13.86
C LEU A 680 -36.94 2.08 -13.64
N PRO A 681 -36.04 2.51 -14.55
CA PRO A 681 -34.60 2.25 -14.44
C PRO A 681 -33.96 2.69 -13.11
N GLU A 682 -34.51 3.71 -12.47
CA GLU A 682 -34.11 4.27 -11.18
C GLU A 682 -34.72 3.54 -9.96
N GLN A 683 -35.67 2.64 -10.18
CA GLN A 683 -36.35 1.84 -9.16
C GLN A 683 -35.79 0.42 -9.09
N GLY A 684 -36.08 -0.26 -7.98
CA GLY A 684 -35.66 -1.64 -7.75
C GLY A 684 -34.26 -1.75 -7.15
N GLU A 685 -34.14 -2.62 -6.15
CA GLU A 685 -32.92 -2.87 -5.40
C GLU A 685 -32.39 -4.31 -5.67
N TYR A 686 -33.31 -5.27 -5.72
CA TYR A 686 -33.03 -6.69 -5.94
C TYR A 686 -33.77 -7.21 -7.16
N TYR A 687 -33.16 -8.16 -7.87
CA TYR A 687 -33.91 -9.05 -8.77
C TYR A 687 -34.18 -10.38 -8.04
N VAL A 688 -35.43 -10.54 -7.59
CA VAL A 688 -35.86 -11.71 -6.81
C VAL A 688 -36.52 -12.74 -7.71
N ALA A 689 -36.36 -14.01 -7.37
CA ALA A 689 -36.95 -15.11 -8.11
C ALA A 689 -38.35 -15.47 -7.60
N GLY A 690 -39.24 -15.86 -8.51
CA GLY A 690 -40.57 -16.37 -8.19
C GLY A 690 -40.56 -17.80 -7.60
N GLY A 691 -39.40 -18.47 -7.58
CA GLY A 691 -39.28 -19.90 -7.26
C GLY A 691 -39.49 -20.25 -5.78
N PHE A 692 -38.99 -19.41 -4.87
CA PHE A 692 -39.10 -19.60 -3.41
C PHE A 692 -39.33 -18.25 -2.74
N ASN A 693 -40.50 -18.10 -2.12
CA ASN A 693 -40.91 -16.92 -1.38
C ASN A 693 -41.93 -17.31 -0.30
N GLY A 694 -42.12 -16.47 0.69
CA GLY A 694 -43.00 -16.77 1.82
C GLY A 694 -43.19 -15.59 2.76
N GLY A 695 -43.68 -15.85 3.95
CA GLY A 695 -43.74 -14.86 5.01
C GLY A 695 -44.79 -15.15 6.06
N ARG A 696 -45.02 -14.17 6.94
CA ARG A 696 -46.14 -14.23 7.90
C ARG A 696 -47.43 -14.34 7.10
N THR A 697 -48.34 -15.21 7.55
CA THR A 697 -49.61 -15.51 6.85
C THR A 697 -50.35 -14.27 6.36
N LYS A 698 -50.51 -13.26 7.22
CA LYS A 698 -51.20 -12.00 6.88
C LYS A 698 -50.54 -11.25 5.72
N ASP A 699 -49.20 -11.19 5.70
CA ASP A 699 -48.44 -10.42 4.73
C ASP A 699 -48.35 -11.17 3.41
N PHE A 700 -48.16 -12.50 3.47
CA PHE A 700 -48.15 -13.36 2.28
C PHE A 700 -49.50 -13.34 1.56
N LEU A 701 -50.61 -13.44 2.30
CA LEU A 701 -51.96 -13.33 1.71
C LEU A 701 -52.27 -11.91 1.20
N SER A 702 -51.71 -10.87 1.83
CA SER A 702 -51.79 -9.50 1.31
C SER A 702 -51.07 -9.36 -0.03
N MET A 703 -49.84 -9.87 -0.10
CA MET A 703 -49.06 -9.94 -1.33
C MET A 703 -49.82 -10.70 -2.42
N CYS A 704 -50.37 -11.88 -2.12
CA CYS A 704 -51.13 -12.66 -3.10
C CYS A 704 -52.33 -11.89 -3.66
N ARG A 705 -53.07 -11.14 -2.83
CA ARG A 705 -54.22 -10.32 -3.30
C ARG A 705 -53.77 -9.19 -4.22
N GLU A 706 -52.72 -8.46 -3.86
CA GLU A 706 -52.18 -7.37 -4.68
C GLU A 706 -51.68 -7.90 -6.03
N LEU A 707 -50.90 -8.98 -6.00
CA LEU A 707 -50.32 -9.60 -7.19
C LEU A 707 -51.40 -10.22 -8.09
N ALA A 708 -52.38 -10.96 -7.53
CA ALA A 708 -53.49 -11.50 -8.30
C ALA A 708 -54.33 -10.39 -8.96
N GLY A 709 -54.56 -9.28 -8.25
CA GLY A 709 -55.25 -8.11 -8.80
C GLY A 709 -54.48 -7.44 -9.94
N ALA A 710 -53.16 -7.26 -9.79
CA ALA A 710 -52.29 -6.70 -10.81
C ALA A 710 -52.22 -7.59 -12.06
N VAL A 711 -52.05 -8.90 -11.87
CA VAL A 711 -52.07 -9.90 -12.96
C VAL A 711 -53.40 -9.86 -13.70
N LYS A 712 -54.53 -9.80 -12.97
CA LYS A 712 -55.85 -9.73 -13.61
C LYS A 712 -56.00 -8.48 -14.47
N ARG A 713 -55.58 -7.31 -13.99
CA ARG A 713 -55.64 -6.06 -14.77
C ARG A 713 -54.76 -6.12 -16.01
N ASP A 714 -53.56 -6.70 -15.92
CA ASP A 714 -52.71 -6.92 -17.09
C ASP A 714 -53.41 -7.84 -18.10
N LEU A 715 -53.98 -8.97 -17.65
CA LEU A 715 -54.71 -9.91 -18.52
C LEU A 715 -55.95 -9.28 -19.18
N ASP A 716 -56.74 -8.51 -18.43
CA ASP A 716 -57.92 -7.79 -18.94
C ASP A 716 -57.52 -6.76 -20.01
N ASN A 717 -56.30 -6.23 -19.94
CA ASN A 717 -55.70 -5.33 -20.95
C ASN A 717 -54.94 -6.07 -22.07
N GLY A 718 -54.95 -7.41 -22.10
CA GLY A 718 -54.23 -8.21 -23.10
C GLY A 718 -52.71 -8.20 -22.93
N ILE A 719 -52.22 -7.91 -21.72
CA ILE A 719 -50.80 -7.81 -21.37
C ILE A 719 -50.36 -9.04 -20.59
N ILE A 720 -49.20 -9.58 -20.93
CA ILE A 720 -48.50 -10.61 -20.15
C ILE A 720 -47.10 -10.06 -19.85
N ALA A 721 -46.77 -9.90 -18.57
CA ALA A 721 -45.47 -9.41 -18.15
C ALA A 721 -44.34 -10.36 -18.58
N VAL A 722 -43.17 -9.81 -18.90
CA VAL A 722 -42.03 -10.49 -19.54
C VAL A 722 -41.55 -11.77 -18.82
N TRP A 723 -41.59 -11.78 -17.49
CA TRP A 723 -41.28 -12.94 -16.66
C TRP A 723 -42.47 -13.36 -15.77
N HIS A 724 -43.68 -13.10 -16.25
CA HIS A 724 -44.94 -13.57 -15.65
C HIS A 724 -45.06 -13.17 -14.17
N ASP A 725 -45.20 -14.14 -13.27
CA ASP A 725 -45.29 -13.93 -11.81
C ASP A 725 -44.05 -13.25 -11.22
N GLU A 726 -42.86 -13.52 -11.75
CA GLU A 726 -41.61 -12.95 -11.26
C GLU A 726 -41.54 -11.44 -11.52
N SER A 727 -42.06 -10.97 -12.66
CA SER A 727 -42.16 -9.53 -12.96
C SER A 727 -43.05 -8.81 -11.94
N HIS A 728 -44.23 -9.35 -11.63
CA HIS A 728 -45.13 -8.74 -10.65
C HIS A 728 -44.55 -8.83 -9.22
N LEU A 729 -43.89 -9.94 -8.85
CA LEU A 729 -43.22 -10.06 -7.55
C LEU A 729 -42.10 -9.02 -7.40
N ASN A 730 -41.28 -8.83 -8.43
CA ASN A 730 -40.23 -7.80 -8.42
C ASN A 730 -40.82 -6.40 -8.29
N LYS A 731 -41.98 -6.13 -8.90
CA LYS A 731 -42.69 -4.86 -8.72
C LYS A 731 -43.15 -4.67 -7.27
N TYR A 732 -43.70 -5.72 -6.67
CA TYR A 732 -44.18 -5.69 -5.30
C TYR A 732 -43.07 -5.38 -4.29
N VAL A 733 -41.86 -5.89 -4.48
CA VAL A 733 -40.76 -5.61 -3.53
C VAL A 733 -40.16 -4.21 -3.68
N VAL A 734 -40.47 -3.45 -4.74
CA VAL A 734 -39.97 -2.07 -4.89
C VAL A 734 -40.44 -1.21 -3.72
N GLY A 735 -39.49 -0.61 -3.00
CA GLY A 735 -39.76 0.26 -1.85
C GLY A 735 -40.20 -0.49 -0.58
N ARG A 736 -40.12 -1.82 -0.55
CA ARG A 736 -40.38 -2.65 0.62
C ARG A 736 -39.07 -3.28 1.13
N HIS A 737 -39.03 -3.68 2.40
CA HIS A 737 -37.84 -4.25 3.06
C HIS A 737 -38.06 -5.71 3.50
N PRO A 738 -38.20 -6.66 2.55
CA PRO A 738 -38.43 -8.06 2.88
C PRO A 738 -37.19 -8.72 3.50
N LEU A 739 -37.36 -9.89 4.11
CA LEU A 739 -36.25 -10.80 4.39
C LEU A 739 -35.73 -11.33 3.05
N VAL A 740 -34.49 -10.97 2.68
CA VAL A 740 -33.88 -11.37 1.41
C VAL A 740 -32.98 -12.58 1.63
N LEU A 741 -33.39 -13.72 1.09
CA LEU A 741 -32.63 -14.98 1.10
C LEU A 741 -31.63 -15.02 -0.06
N GLY A 742 -30.46 -15.60 0.19
CA GLY A 742 -29.43 -15.76 -0.82
C GLY A 742 -29.76 -16.83 -1.88
N PRO A 743 -29.02 -16.85 -3.00
CA PRO A 743 -29.27 -17.80 -4.09
C PRO A 743 -28.97 -19.27 -3.72
N GLU A 744 -28.40 -19.55 -2.55
CA GLU A 744 -28.30 -20.91 -1.98
C GLU A 744 -29.66 -21.57 -1.72
N TYR A 745 -30.74 -20.78 -1.61
CA TYR A 745 -32.12 -21.25 -1.50
C TYR A 745 -32.81 -21.48 -2.86
N LEU A 746 -32.10 -21.26 -3.98
CA LEU A 746 -32.58 -21.52 -5.35
C LEU A 746 -31.44 -21.99 -6.26
N PHE A 747 -30.55 -22.84 -5.77
CA PHE A 747 -29.33 -23.19 -6.50
C PHE A 747 -29.63 -24.10 -7.71
N PRO A 748 -29.23 -23.76 -8.95
CA PRO A 748 -29.51 -24.61 -10.11
C PRO A 748 -28.78 -25.96 -10.06
N GLU A 749 -29.48 -27.07 -10.34
CA GLU A 749 -28.92 -28.43 -10.35
C GLU A 749 -27.79 -28.58 -11.39
N THR A 750 -27.96 -27.98 -12.56
CA THR A 750 -26.94 -27.94 -13.61
C THR A 750 -26.44 -26.51 -13.80
N LEU A 751 -25.11 -26.36 -13.74
CA LEU A 751 -24.45 -25.10 -14.02
C LEU A 751 -24.14 -25.05 -15.52
N VAL A 752 -24.64 -24.04 -16.22
CA VAL A 752 -24.08 -23.68 -17.53
C VAL A 752 -22.70 -23.08 -17.29
N PHE A 753 -21.69 -23.51 -18.05
CA PHE A 753 -20.32 -22.95 -18.01
C PHE A 753 -20.40 -21.41 -18.06
N ASN A 754 -19.74 -20.71 -17.09
CA ASN A 754 -19.66 -19.25 -16.87
C ASN A 754 -20.44 -18.59 -15.70
N ARG A 755 -20.71 -19.28 -14.59
CA ARG A 755 -21.12 -18.60 -13.33
C ARG A 755 -20.18 -18.87 -12.16
N TYR A 756 -18.95 -18.34 -12.26
CA TYR A 756 -17.93 -18.42 -11.20
C TYR A 756 -18.48 -18.01 -9.81
N TYR A 757 -19.37 -17.00 -9.74
CA TYR A 757 -19.97 -16.55 -8.49
C TYR A 757 -20.80 -17.63 -7.78
N LEU A 758 -21.55 -18.46 -8.52
CA LEU A 758 -22.37 -19.53 -7.92
C LEU A 758 -21.51 -20.68 -7.39
N MET A 759 -20.34 -20.95 -7.98
CA MET A 759 -19.47 -22.04 -7.52
C MET A 759 -19.01 -21.85 -6.06
N GLY A 760 -18.80 -20.60 -5.64
CA GLY A 760 -18.45 -20.27 -4.26
C GLY A 760 -19.53 -20.65 -3.25
N LEU A 761 -20.79 -20.79 -3.68
CA LEU A 761 -21.93 -21.12 -2.81
C LEU A 761 -22.22 -22.61 -2.70
N LYS A 762 -21.51 -23.45 -3.47
CA LYS A 762 -21.76 -24.91 -3.55
C LYS A 762 -21.78 -25.60 -2.17
N HIS A 763 -20.95 -25.14 -1.24
CA HIS A 763 -20.85 -25.68 0.12
C HIS A 763 -21.97 -25.21 1.07
N ARG A 764 -22.81 -24.25 0.66
CA ARG A 764 -23.89 -23.67 1.48
C ARG A 764 -25.29 -23.96 0.92
N VAL A 765 -25.40 -24.75 -0.14
CA VAL A 765 -26.67 -24.98 -0.85
C VAL A 765 -27.74 -25.55 0.09
N LYS A 766 -28.90 -24.89 0.11
CA LYS A 766 -30.09 -25.27 0.88
C LYS A 766 -31.13 -25.97 0.03
N ILE A 767 -31.41 -25.43 -1.16
CA ILE A 767 -32.43 -25.93 -2.08
C ILE A 767 -31.86 -25.97 -3.50
N LEU A 768 -32.03 -27.10 -4.18
CA LEU A 768 -31.74 -27.25 -5.61
C LEU A 768 -32.97 -26.94 -6.47
N VAL A 769 -32.73 -26.30 -7.62
CA VAL A 769 -33.70 -26.18 -8.71
C VAL A 769 -33.39 -27.28 -9.72
N LYS A 770 -34.25 -28.31 -9.79
CA LYS A 770 -34.07 -29.47 -10.66
C LYS A 770 -34.07 -29.06 -12.13
N ASP A 771 -33.13 -29.62 -12.88
CA ASP A 771 -32.97 -29.31 -14.30
C ASP A 771 -33.97 -30.10 -15.13
N LYS A 772 -34.97 -29.38 -15.63
CA LYS A 772 -36.04 -29.88 -16.50
C LYS A 772 -35.54 -30.39 -17.85
N SER A 773 -34.34 -29.99 -18.29
CA SER A 773 -33.76 -30.39 -19.57
C SER A 773 -33.17 -31.80 -19.55
N LEU A 774 -32.94 -32.38 -18.36
CA LEU A 774 -32.45 -33.75 -18.23
C LEU A 774 -33.42 -34.74 -18.87
N SER A 775 -32.86 -35.74 -19.57
CA SER A 775 -33.62 -36.74 -20.34
C SER A 775 -34.74 -37.40 -19.55
N LYS A 776 -34.52 -37.69 -18.25
CA LYS A 776 -35.51 -38.25 -17.33
C LYS A 776 -36.80 -37.43 -17.17
N TYR A 777 -36.79 -36.14 -17.51
CA TYR A 777 -37.96 -35.25 -17.39
C TYR A 777 -38.54 -34.82 -18.75
N GLY A 778 -37.90 -35.17 -19.87
CA GLY A 778 -38.42 -34.92 -21.23
C GLY A 778 -38.33 -33.48 -21.73
N GLY A 779 -37.78 -32.53 -20.95
CA GLY A 779 -37.61 -31.14 -21.37
C GLY A 779 -38.81 -30.23 -21.08
N HIS A 780 -38.60 -28.92 -21.25
CA HIS A 780 -39.58 -27.89 -20.95
C HIS A 780 -40.88 -28.01 -21.74
N ALA A 781 -40.79 -28.29 -23.05
CA ALA A 781 -41.95 -28.37 -23.93
C ALA A 781 -42.82 -29.59 -23.59
N TRP A 782 -42.17 -30.73 -23.31
CA TRP A 782 -42.83 -31.93 -22.81
C TRP A 782 -43.54 -31.65 -21.49
N LEU A 783 -42.85 -31.14 -20.46
CA LEU A 783 -43.47 -30.88 -19.16
C LEU A 783 -44.67 -29.92 -19.23
N ARG A 784 -44.63 -28.95 -20.15
CA ARG A 784 -45.68 -27.95 -20.37
C ARG A 784 -46.81 -28.44 -21.29
N LYS A 785 -46.78 -29.69 -21.77
CA LYS A 785 -47.72 -30.24 -22.78
C LYS A 785 -47.82 -29.36 -24.05
N LEU A 786 -46.70 -28.78 -24.48
CA LEU A 786 -46.61 -28.02 -25.74
C LEU A 786 -46.33 -28.93 -26.96
N VAL A 787 -45.98 -30.20 -26.69
CA VAL A 787 -45.74 -31.30 -27.64
C VAL A 787 -46.16 -32.63 -27.02
#